data_AF-A0A962MJB2-F1
#
_entry.id   AF-A0A962MJB2-F1
#
_cell.length_a   1.000
_cell.length_b   1.000
_cell.length_c   1.000
_cell.angle_alpha   90.00
_cell.angle_beta   90.00
_cell.angle_gamma   90.00
#
_symmetry.space_group_name_H-M   'P 1'
#
loop_
_entity.id
_entity.type
_entity.pdbx_description
1 polymer ?
#
loop_
_entity_poly.entity_id
_entity_poly.type
_entity_poly.pdbx_seq_one_letter_code
_entity_poly.pdbx_strand_id
1 'polypeptide(L)'
;VGAVVRDVGAPSVGDVPVQRRYELELTGRPLGTDRLDLGLGGRIGERRADVDGWLRVSARLTRGVYAHLAAETRELQVVDLTPSGGQNQFEDRDLRVVAGLELSFGATGVTAYGAAGVDEDGAGHLSGATIVLRASTQQVPPVQGHATRLERVDLQGAIGAREAARLVLRLRAMARDPDVAGLVLAIDGITAGWGTVQELRGEVTRLRAAGKKVFAYLVVGANRDYYLATAADKIYIDPAGGVRLTGLAATTMYFRGAFDMLGVSAQFEKIAEYKSAPESYTDVGPSEPARRMRDELYDSIYDQLVAGIASGRGLDPAVVRQLIEDGPYSAGDLAKDKRLVDAVGVPDEISQQIVVELGASYPVAAAPSERDDRWDRPAVAIIYADGDIVDGKSSEIPLLGRKLVGGETLIGALQAARLDPSIKAIVLRIDSPGGSALASELMAREVFKTRGVKPIICSMGDVAASGGYFLAAGCDKIFAEPMTITGSIGIFYGKFDLSGLIAKLGITTTTFTRGRHADMDGYYRGYTDEERALIQDKLRYLYGRFTGTVAEGRGLTVDQVDQVGRGHVWSGTQARGVGLVDELGGLGDALDYAKAQAGLGAGDRVRVVELPEAGGGLLSKLIGNLLRARAADHVALSDVGLLRQLVRGVPASVLVAPETPQARLPFDITWE
;
A
#
# COMPACT_ATOMS: atom_id res chain seq x y z
N VAL A 1 3.02 -27.30 7.65
CA VAL A 1 3.63 -28.50 8.27
C VAL A 1 4.66 -28.02 9.28
N GLY A 2 4.49 -28.32 10.56
CA GLY A 2 5.47 -28.00 11.59
C GLY A 2 5.99 -29.29 12.17
N ALA A 3 7.30 -29.40 12.40
CA ALA A 3 7.91 -30.49 13.14
C ALA A 3 8.39 -29.94 14.49
N VAL A 4 8.06 -30.62 15.57
CA VAL A 4 8.49 -30.25 16.91
C VAL A 4 9.36 -31.38 17.44
N VAL A 5 10.67 -31.18 17.46
CA VAL A 5 11.60 -32.09 18.14
C VAL A 5 11.78 -31.57 19.56
N ARG A 6 11.24 -32.27 20.55
CA ARG A 6 11.43 -31.96 21.97
C ARG A 6 12.54 -32.85 22.54
N ASP A 7 13.69 -32.27 22.86
CA ASP A 7 14.69 -32.91 23.72
C ASP A 7 14.28 -32.70 25.17
N VAL A 8 13.56 -33.67 25.73
CA VAL A 8 13.35 -33.72 27.18
C VAL A 8 14.66 -34.27 27.74
N GLY A 9 15.56 -33.38 28.13
CA GLY A 9 16.90 -33.74 28.61
C GLY A 9 16.85 -34.89 29.60
N ALA A 10 17.87 -35.74 29.59
CA ALA A 10 17.92 -36.97 30.37
C ALA A 10 18.54 -36.76 31.77
N PRO A 11 17.77 -36.55 32.86
CA PRO A 11 18.21 -36.91 34.19
C PRO A 11 18.04 -38.42 34.40
N SER A 12 18.87 -39.02 35.26
CA SER A 12 18.56 -40.31 35.87
C SER A 12 17.66 -40.10 37.10
N VAL A 13 16.74 -41.02 37.35
CA VAL A 13 16.01 -41.10 38.63
C VAL A 13 16.45 -42.39 39.30
N GLY A 14 17.25 -42.30 40.37
CA GLY A 14 17.76 -43.47 41.11
C GLY A 14 18.53 -44.48 40.23
N ASP A 15 19.51 -44.00 39.46
CA ASP A 15 20.34 -44.80 38.53
C ASP A 15 19.61 -45.47 37.35
N VAL A 16 18.30 -45.24 37.20
CA VAL A 16 17.55 -45.65 36.01
C VAL A 16 17.70 -44.57 34.92
N PRO A 17 18.29 -44.88 33.76
CA PRO A 17 18.45 -43.91 32.69
C PRO A 17 17.09 -43.57 32.04
N VAL A 18 16.72 -42.30 32.04
CA VAL A 18 15.54 -41.82 31.32
C VAL A 18 15.82 -41.84 29.81
N GLN A 19 14.89 -42.41 29.04
CA GLN A 19 15.01 -42.58 27.60
C GLN A 19 14.83 -41.26 26.86
N ARG A 20 15.75 -40.94 25.93
CA ARG A 20 15.57 -39.86 24.95
C ARG A 20 14.42 -40.19 24.02
N ARG A 21 13.54 -39.22 23.79
CA ARG A 21 12.31 -39.39 23.00
C ARG A 21 12.28 -38.36 21.88
N TYR A 22 11.99 -38.83 20.68
CA TYR A 22 11.79 -38.01 19.49
C TYR A 22 10.30 -37.99 19.18
N GLU A 23 9.71 -36.80 19.18
CA GLU A 23 8.32 -36.59 18.79
C GLU A 23 8.26 -36.00 17.38
N LEU A 24 7.31 -36.48 16.59
CA LEU A 24 6.95 -35.88 15.30
C LEU A 24 5.44 -35.75 15.24
N GLU A 25 4.95 -34.59 14.82
CA GLU A 25 3.52 -34.38 14.57
C GLU A 25 3.31 -33.70 13.23
N LEU A 26 2.32 -34.16 12.49
CA LEU A 26 1.75 -33.49 11.34
C LEU A 26 0.39 -32.92 11.73
N THR A 27 0.29 -31.59 11.80
CA THR A 27 -0.99 -30.89 11.96
C THR A 27 -1.50 -30.36 10.62
N GLY A 28 -2.81 -30.42 10.39
CA GLY A 28 -3.50 -29.85 9.24
C GLY A 28 -4.81 -29.15 9.63
N ARG A 29 -5.21 -28.17 8.82
CA ARG A 29 -6.47 -27.41 8.98
C ARG A 29 -7.35 -27.64 7.75
N PRO A 30 -8.16 -28.71 7.71
CA PRO A 30 -8.93 -29.06 6.51
C PRO A 30 -9.87 -27.93 6.03
N LEU A 31 -10.36 -27.09 6.94
CA LEU A 31 -11.23 -25.96 6.61
C LEU A 31 -10.47 -24.67 6.27
N GLY A 32 -9.13 -24.68 6.32
CA GLY A 32 -8.31 -23.48 6.25
C GLY A 32 -8.68 -22.44 7.32
N THR A 33 -9.24 -22.85 8.46
CA THR A 33 -9.53 -21.96 9.58
C THR A 33 -9.22 -22.67 10.87
N ASP A 34 -9.13 -21.92 11.97
CA ASP A 34 -9.06 -22.48 13.33
C ASP A 34 -10.34 -23.23 13.76
N ARG A 35 -11.32 -23.43 12.87
CA ARG A 35 -12.54 -24.19 13.16
C ARG A 35 -12.29 -25.68 13.36
N LEU A 36 -11.30 -26.25 12.67
CA LEU A 36 -10.96 -27.65 12.78
C LEU A 36 -9.46 -27.84 12.51
N ASP A 37 -8.75 -28.31 13.53
CA ASP A 37 -7.35 -28.71 13.49
C ASP A 37 -7.28 -30.23 13.70
N LEU A 38 -6.56 -30.93 12.83
CA LEU A 38 -6.28 -32.37 12.93
C LEU A 38 -4.78 -32.54 13.10
N GLY A 39 -4.34 -33.28 14.12
CA GLY A 39 -2.95 -33.62 14.34
C GLY A 39 -2.77 -35.13 14.39
N LEU A 40 -1.82 -35.65 13.64
CA LEU A 40 -1.38 -37.04 13.72
C LEU A 40 0.10 -37.02 14.05
N GLY A 41 0.49 -37.72 15.10
CA GLY A 41 1.88 -37.77 15.52
C GLY A 41 2.28 -39.11 16.07
N GLY A 42 3.58 -39.22 16.30
CA GLY A 42 4.20 -40.38 16.90
C GLY A 42 5.42 -39.98 17.71
N ARG A 43 5.68 -40.72 18.77
CA ARG A 43 6.87 -40.59 19.60
C ARG A 43 7.66 -41.88 19.48
N ILE A 44 8.96 -41.75 19.23
CA ILE A 44 9.92 -42.85 19.17
C ILE A 44 10.94 -42.63 20.27
N GLY A 45 11.13 -43.61 21.14
CA GLY A 45 12.20 -43.53 22.12
C GLY A 45 13.49 -44.23 21.67
N GLU A 46 14.63 -43.62 21.97
CA GLU A 46 15.95 -44.00 21.45
C GLU A 46 16.46 -45.37 21.93
N ARG A 47 16.26 -45.69 23.21
CA ARG A 47 16.84 -46.89 23.84
C ARG A 47 15.98 -48.15 23.75
N ARG A 48 14.66 -47.98 23.77
CA ARG A 48 13.67 -49.07 23.82
C ARG A 48 12.91 -49.27 22.49
N ALA A 49 13.05 -48.34 21.54
CA ALA A 49 12.31 -48.36 20.27
C ALA A 49 10.78 -48.40 20.41
N ASP A 50 10.24 -47.89 21.54
CA ASP A 50 8.81 -47.69 21.78
C ASP A 50 8.23 -46.73 20.73
N VAL A 51 7.09 -47.10 20.14
CA VAL A 51 6.35 -46.28 19.17
C VAL A 51 4.95 -46.00 19.69
N ASP A 52 4.79 -44.78 20.19
CA ASP A 52 3.53 -44.25 20.71
C ASP A 52 2.89 -43.34 19.65
N GLY A 53 1.78 -43.77 19.05
CA GLY A 53 1.02 -42.94 18.12
C GLY A 53 -0.01 -42.08 18.84
N TRP A 54 -0.30 -40.88 18.32
CA TRP A 54 -1.47 -40.12 18.74
C TRP A 54 -2.21 -39.46 17.57
N LEU A 55 -3.52 -39.34 17.76
CA LEU A 55 -4.42 -38.54 16.96
C LEU A 55 -5.01 -37.45 17.85
N ARG A 56 -4.96 -36.19 17.42
CA ARG A 56 -5.67 -35.09 18.07
C ARG A 56 -6.61 -34.38 17.09
N VAL A 57 -7.76 -34.00 17.60
CA VAL A 57 -8.77 -33.18 16.92
C VAL A 57 -9.04 -31.98 17.81
N SER A 58 -9.02 -30.78 17.25
CA SER A 58 -9.43 -29.57 17.95
C SER A 58 -10.46 -28.85 17.10
N ALA A 59 -11.64 -28.60 17.63
CA ALA A 59 -12.75 -27.98 16.92
C ALA A 59 -13.21 -26.73 17.65
N ARG A 60 -13.34 -25.61 16.93
CA ARG A 60 -13.93 -24.39 17.49
C ARG A 60 -15.45 -24.52 17.48
N LEU A 61 -16.05 -24.65 18.65
CA LEU A 61 -17.49 -24.79 18.82
C LEU A 61 -18.19 -23.45 18.57
N THR A 62 -17.64 -22.38 19.15
CA THR A 62 -18.06 -20.98 18.96
C THR A 62 -16.87 -20.06 19.21
N ARG A 63 -17.03 -18.74 19.08
CA ARG A 63 -15.95 -17.77 19.30
C ARG A 63 -15.29 -18.00 20.67
N GLY A 64 -13.99 -18.25 20.65
CA GLY A 64 -13.18 -18.48 21.86
C GLY A 64 -13.45 -19.77 22.62
N VAL A 65 -14.30 -20.67 22.13
CA VAL A 65 -14.58 -21.96 22.76
C VAL A 65 -14.14 -23.09 21.85
N TYR A 66 -13.21 -23.91 22.33
CA TYR A 66 -12.65 -25.02 21.57
C TYR A 66 -12.86 -26.34 22.32
N ALA A 67 -13.23 -27.38 21.59
CA ALA A 67 -13.20 -28.75 22.07
C ALA A 67 -11.94 -29.42 21.55
N HIS A 68 -11.26 -30.14 22.43
CA HIS A 68 -10.07 -30.92 22.12
C HIS A 68 -10.36 -32.39 22.41
N LEU A 69 -10.03 -33.25 21.47
CA LEU A 69 -10.05 -34.70 21.65
C LEU A 69 -8.69 -35.22 21.22
N ALA A 70 -8.06 -36.06 22.02
CA ALA A 70 -6.85 -36.76 21.64
C ALA A 70 -6.96 -38.23 22.03
N ALA A 71 -6.43 -39.11 21.21
CA ALA A 71 -6.23 -40.51 21.51
C ALA A 71 -4.74 -40.81 21.31
N GLU A 72 -4.08 -41.36 22.31
CA GLU A 72 -2.67 -41.76 22.24
C GLU A 72 -2.51 -43.20 22.72
N THR A 73 -1.66 -43.96 22.06
CA THR A 73 -1.18 -45.25 22.58
C THR A 73 0.07 -44.98 23.40
N ARG A 74 0.17 -45.58 24.59
CA ARG A 74 1.40 -45.56 25.39
C ARG A 74 1.84 -46.95 25.74
N GLU A 75 3.11 -47.22 25.49
CA GLU A 75 3.78 -48.38 26.06
C GLU A 75 4.19 -48.06 27.51
N LEU A 76 3.52 -48.70 28.47
CA LEU A 76 3.80 -48.60 29.90
C LEU A 76 4.67 -49.78 30.31
N GLN A 77 5.81 -49.47 30.93
CA GLN A 77 6.61 -50.47 31.62
C GLN A 77 6.48 -50.27 33.13
N VAL A 78 5.83 -51.22 33.79
CA VAL A 78 5.75 -51.29 35.25
C VAL A 78 6.97 -52.04 35.74
N VAL A 79 7.82 -51.39 36.53
CA VAL A 79 8.94 -52.03 37.22
C VAL A 79 8.48 -52.42 38.61
N ASP A 80 8.09 -53.67 38.79
CA ASP A 80 7.81 -54.22 40.11
C ASP A 80 9.13 -54.56 40.81
N LEU A 81 9.46 -53.81 41.86
CA LEU A 81 10.57 -54.13 42.75
C LEU A 81 10.10 -55.18 43.74
N THR A 82 10.44 -56.44 43.50
CA THR A 82 10.18 -57.49 44.48
C THR A 82 11.04 -57.28 45.74
N PRO A 83 10.59 -57.69 46.95
CA PRO A 83 11.38 -57.59 48.18
C PRO A 83 12.74 -58.32 48.13
N SER A 84 12.92 -59.23 47.18
CA SER A 84 14.16 -59.98 46.91
C SER A 84 15.09 -59.32 45.88
N GLY A 85 14.75 -58.13 45.35
CA GLY A 85 15.56 -57.40 44.37
C GLY A 85 15.42 -57.89 42.93
N GLY A 86 14.47 -58.79 42.63
CA GLY A 86 14.13 -59.16 41.26
C GLY A 86 13.26 -58.09 40.58
N GLN A 87 13.61 -57.73 39.35
CA GLN A 87 12.80 -56.86 38.49
C GLN A 87 11.94 -57.73 37.56
N ASN A 88 10.62 -57.63 37.67
CA ASN A 88 9.73 -58.07 36.59
C ASN A 88 9.45 -56.87 35.70
N GLN A 89 9.68 -57.02 34.39
CA GLN A 89 9.25 -56.05 33.38
C GLN A 89 8.01 -56.60 32.70
N PHE A 90 6.90 -55.88 32.82
CA PHE A 90 5.71 -56.08 32.00
C PHE A 90 5.66 -54.96 30.96
N GLU A 91 5.40 -55.33 29.71
CA GLU A 91 5.05 -54.40 28.64
C GLU A 91 3.53 -54.45 28.50
N ASP A 92 2.88 -53.32 28.76
CA ASP A 92 1.43 -53.16 28.63
C ASP A 92 1.15 -51.92 27.78
N ARG A 93 0.26 -52.03 26.81
CA ARG A 93 -0.06 -50.97 25.86
C ARG A 93 -1.41 -50.35 26.19
N ASP A 94 -1.37 -49.15 26.73
CA ASP A 94 -2.54 -48.40 27.17
C ASP A 94 -3.04 -47.47 26.06
N LEU A 95 -4.32 -47.54 25.71
CA LEU A 95 -4.99 -46.56 24.85
C LEU A 95 -5.58 -45.47 25.73
N ARG A 96 -5.00 -44.27 25.69
CA ARG A 96 -5.49 -43.10 26.42
C ARG A 96 -6.31 -42.20 25.52
N VAL A 97 -7.50 -41.85 25.98
CA VAL A 97 -8.36 -40.82 25.39
C VAL A 97 -8.40 -39.63 26.32
N VAL A 98 -8.08 -38.46 25.77
CA VAL A 98 -8.15 -37.17 26.44
C VAL A 98 -9.23 -36.33 25.76
N ALA A 99 -10.17 -35.83 26.53
CA ALA A 99 -11.16 -34.86 26.07
C ALA A 99 -11.00 -33.58 26.88
N GLY A 100 -11.10 -32.42 26.23
CA GLY A 100 -10.99 -31.14 26.92
C GLY A 100 -11.77 -30.02 26.27
N LEU A 101 -12.03 -29.00 27.07
CA LEU A 101 -12.71 -27.77 26.66
C LEU A 101 -11.81 -26.58 26.98
N GLU A 102 -11.53 -25.74 25.99
CA GLU A 102 -10.79 -24.50 26.12
C GLU A 102 -11.72 -23.30 26.05
N LEU A 103 -11.49 -22.35 26.97
CA LEU A 103 -12.00 -20.99 26.93
C LEU A 103 -10.83 -20.03 26.67
N SER A 104 -10.89 -19.30 25.55
CA SER A 104 -9.91 -18.30 25.15
C SER A 104 -10.35 -16.90 25.58
N PHE A 105 -9.40 -16.13 26.10
CA PHE A 105 -9.52 -14.72 26.46
C PHE A 105 -8.51 -13.87 25.65
N GLY A 106 -8.23 -14.25 24.40
CA GLY A 106 -7.33 -13.49 23.53
C GLY A 106 -5.89 -13.99 23.62
N ALA A 107 -5.06 -13.23 24.32
CA ALA A 107 -3.68 -13.61 24.64
C ALA A 107 -3.60 -14.73 25.68
N THR A 108 -4.64 -14.91 26.49
CA THR A 108 -4.70 -15.93 27.54
C THR A 108 -5.82 -16.95 27.31
N GLY A 109 -5.77 -18.10 27.96
CA GLY A 109 -6.81 -19.12 27.86
C GLY A 109 -6.70 -20.14 28.98
N VAL A 110 -7.79 -20.87 29.21
CA VAL A 110 -7.85 -21.97 30.18
C VAL A 110 -8.43 -23.18 29.48
N THR A 111 -7.73 -24.31 29.55
CA THR A 111 -8.21 -25.58 29.03
C THR A 111 -8.32 -26.59 30.15
N ALA A 112 -9.48 -27.22 30.30
CA ALA A 112 -9.67 -28.34 31.22
C ALA A 112 -9.72 -29.65 30.42
N TYR A 113 -8.90 -30.62 30.80
CA TYR A 113 -8.82 -31.95 30.20
C TYR A 113 -9.22 -33.02 31.21
N GLY A 114 -9.97 -34.02 30.75
CA GLY A 114 -10.13 -35.31 31.42
C GLY A 114 -9.49 -36.40 30.56
N ALA A 115 -8.82 -37.35 31.22
CA ALA A 115 -8.15 -38.47 30.58
C ALA A 115 -8.65 -39.80 31.15
N ALA A 116 -8.92 -40.75 30.27
CA ALA A 116 -9.22 -42.14 30.61
C ALA A 116 -8.40 -43.07 29.71
N GLY A 117 -7.99 -44.21 30.25
CA GLY A 117 -7.21 -45.24 29.58
C GLY A 117 -7.94 -46.57 29.56
N VAL A 118 -7.50 -47.46 28.69
CA VAL A 118 -7.91 -48.87 28.63
C VAL A 118 -6.63 -49.66 28.42
N ASP A 119 -6.33 -50.57 29.35
CA ASP A 119 -5.18 -51.46 29.28
C ASP A 119 -5.37 -52.60 28.26
N GLU A 120 -4.33 -53.42 28.04
CA GLU A 120 -4.40 -54.54 27.09
C GLU A 120 -5.48 -55.58 27.44
N ASP A 121 -5.84 -55.70 28.72
CA ASP A 121 -6.88 -56.62 29.21
C ASP A 121 -8.30 -56.05 29.02
N GLY A 122 -8.42 -54.81 28.53
CA GLY A 122 -9.70 -54.14 28.28
C GLY A 122 -10.32 -53.48 29.51
N ALA A 123 -9.59 -53.37 30.61
CA ALA A 123 -10.06 -52.68 31.81
C ALA A 123 -9.87 -51.17 31.70
N GLY A 124 -10.99 -50.43 31.75
CA GLY A 124 -10.99 -48.98 31.70
C GLY A 124 -10.59 -48.36 33.03
N HIS A 125 -9.74 -47.33 33.01
CA HIS A 125 -9.33 -46.59 34.19
C HIS A 125 -9.33 -45.07 33.94
N LEU A 126 -9.68 -44.30 34.97
CA LEU A 126 -9.59 -42.83 34.89
C LEU A 126 -8.13 -42.42 35.15
N SER A 127 -7.47 -41.87 34.14
CA SER A 127 -6.05 -41.48 34.24
C SER A 127 -5.85 -40.14 34.93
N GLY A 128 -6.89 -39.29 34.97
CA GLY A 128 -6.91 -38.05 35.76
C GLY A 128 -7.48 -36.85 35.02
N ALA A 129 -7.31 -35.66 35.61
CA ALA A 129 -7.71 -34.39 35.03
C ALA A 129 -6.53 -33.40 35.04
N THR A 130 -6.50 -32.49 34.07
CA THR A 130 -5.44 -31.46 33.95
C THR A 130 -6.06 -30.13 33.58
N ILE A 131 -5.59 -29.05 34.20
CA ILE A 131 -5.93 -27.68 33.81
C ILE A 131 -4.68 -27.04 33.23
N VAL A 132 -4.80 -26.47 32.03
CA VAL A 132 -3.73 -25.77 31.33
C VAL A 132 -4.08 -24.29 31.26
N LEU A 133 -3.16 -23.44 31.71
CA LEU A 133 -3.22 -22.00 31.52
C LEU A 133 -2.35 -21.63 30.33
N ARG A 134 -2.93 -20.95 29.34
CA ARG A 134 -2.26 -20.44 28.14
C ARG A 134 -1.96 -18.96 28.30
N ALA A 135 -0.75 -18.54 27.93
CA ALA A 135 -0.37 -17.15 27.66
C ALA A 135 0.43 -17.11 26.36
N SER A 136 0.03 -16.27 25.40
CA SER A 136 0.54 -16.25 24.04
C SER A 136 0.53 -14.82 23.47
N THR A 137 1.56 -14.49 22.69
CA THR A 137 1.59 -13.26 21.89
C THR A 137 0.68 -13.33 20.67
N GLN A 138 0.34 -14.54 20.21
CA GLN A 138 -0.68 -14.74 19.19
C GLN A 138 -2.06 -14.80 19.84
N GLN A 139 -2.94 -13.91 19.38
CA GLN A 139 -4.30 -13.85 19.88
C GLN A 139 -5.18 -14.90 19.19
N VAL A 140 -5.95 -15.61 20.01
CA VAL A 140 -7.03 -16.50 19.59
C VAL A 140 -8.33 -15.77 19.93
N PRO A 141 -9.39 -15.82 19.08
CA PRO A 141 -10.62 -15.09 19.34
C PRO A 141 -11.10 -15.25 20.78
N PRO A 142 -11.30 -14.16 21.54
CA PRO A 142 -11.79 -14.25 22.93
C PRO A 142 -13.29 -14.56 22.97
N VAL A 143 -13.72 -15.31 24.00
CA VAL A 143 -15.14 -15.63 24.24
C VAL A 143 -15.99 -14.36 24.39
N GLN A 144 -15.42 -13.30 24.97
CA GLN A 144 -16.11 -12.04 25.26
C GLN A 144 -16.13 -11.05 24.08
N GLY A 145 -15.44 -11.35 22.97
CA GLY A 145 -15.08 -10.32 21.99
C GLY A 145 -13.82 -9.54 22.38
N HIS A 146 -13.25 -8.75 21.47
CA HIS A 146 -12.17 -7.84 21.87
C HIS A 146 -12.78 -6.61 22.54
N ALA A 147 -11.99 -5.92 23.37
CA ALA A 147 -12.42 -4.64 23.91
C ALA A 147 -12.68 -3.67 22.75
N THR A 148 -13.84 -3.00 22.80
CA THR A 148 -14.16 -1.94 21.86
C THR A 148 -13.09 -0.86 21.94
N ARG A 149 -12.58 -0.41 20.78
CA ARG A 149 -11.45 0.52 20.70
C ARG A 149 -11.68 1.65 19.70
N LEU A 150 -10.93 2.72 19.87
CA LEU A 150 -10.68 3.67 18.79
C LEU A 150 -9.37 3.30 18.11
N GLU A 151 -9.30 3.45 16.79
CA GLU A 151 -8.01 3.45 16.12
C GLU A 151 -7.57 4.88 15.83
N ARG A 152 -6.25 5.08 15.79
CA ARG A 152 -5.64 6.33 15.36
C ARG A 152 -4.88 6.12 14.05
N VAL A 153 -5.03 7.07 13.14
CA VAL A 153 -4.24 7.19 11.92
C VAL A 153 -3.66 8.60 11.89
N ASP A 154 -2.34 8.68 11.86
CA ASP A 154 -1.59 9.91 11.69
C ASP A 154 -1.19 10.03 10.22
N LEU A 155 -1.58 11.12 9.57
CA LEU A 155 -1.27 11.43 8.17
C LEU A 155 -0.38 12.66 8.11
N GLN A 156 0.85 12.48 7.66
CA GLN A 156 1.83 13.55 7.53
C GLN A 156 2.72 13.32 6.32
N GLY A 157 3.03 14.41 5.61
CA GLY A 157 3.98 14.38 4.51
C GLY A 157 3.53 13.51 3.33
N ALA A 158 4.50 12.90 2.65
CA ALA A 158 4.27 12.27 1.36
C ALA A 158 3.63 10.88 1.54
N ILE A 159 2.44 10.69 0.98
CA ILE A 159 1.74 9.40 0.98
C ILE A 159 1.95 8.76 -0.39
N GLY A 160 2.87 7.79 -0.47
CA GLY A 160 3.12 7.06 -1.72
C GLY A 160 2.07 6.00 -2.02
N ALA A 161 2.02 5.50 -3.26
CA ALA A 161 1.01 4.54 -3.72
C ALA A 161 0.85 3.28 -2.83
N ARG A 162 1.95 2.71 -2.32
CA ARG A 162 1.91 1.55 -1.41
C ARG A 162 1.39 1.88 -0.02
N GLU A 163 1.70 3.08 0.47
CA GLU A 163 1.21 3.53 1.77
C GLU A 163 -0.28 3.83 1.70
N ALA A 164 -0.72 4.56 0.66
CA ALA A 164 -2.13 4.77 0.35
C ALA A 164 -2.89 3.43 0.28
N ALA A 165 -2.35 2.45 -0.42
CA ALA A 165 -2.96 1.12 -0.52
C ALA A 165 -3.14 0.43 0.84
N ARG A 166 -2.14 0.50 1.72
CA ARG A 166 -2.22 -0.06 3.07
C ARG A 166 -3.23 0.68 3.95
N LEU A 167 -3.29 2.01 3.82
CA LEU A 167 -4.29 2.83 4.51
C LEU A 167 -5.71 2.47 4.06
N VAL A 168 -5.95 2.34 2.75
CA VAL A 168 -7.24 1.88 2.19
C VAL A 168 -7.62 0.51 2.75
N LEU A 169 -6.70 -0.46 2.73
CA LEU A 169 -6.95 -1.80 3.27
C LEU A 169 -7.24 -1.78 4.78
N ARG A 170 -6.53 -0.93 5.54
CA ARG A 170 -6.76 -0.74 6.98
C ARG A 170 -8.14 -0.14 7.26
N LEU A 171 -8.52 0.93 6.57
CA LEU A 171 -9.83 1.57 6.72
C LEU A 171 -10.97 0.61 6.38
N ARG A 172 -10.82 -0.20 5.32
CA ARG A 172 -11.81 -1.25 4.96
C ARG A 172 -11.90 -2.37 5.99
N ALA A 173 -10.77 -2.77 6.59
CA ALA A 173 -10.77 -3.71 7.69
C ALA A 173 -11.51 -3.14 8.91
N MET A 174 -11.23 -1.88 9.28
CA MET A 174 -11.90 -1.19 10.38
C MET A 174 -13.42 -1.09 10.18
N ALA A 175 -13.87 -0.82 8.95
CA ALA A 175 -15.30 -0.76 8.63
C ALA A 175 -16.04 -2.08 8.87
N ARG A 176 -15.33 -3.22 8.79
CA ARG A 176 -15.90 -4.57 8.99
C ARG A 176 -15.66 -5.12 10.40
N ASP A 177 -14.83 -4.46 11.21
CA ASP A 177 -14.49 -4.90 12.56
C ASP A 177 -15.54 -4.41 13.57
N PRO A 178 -16.34 -5.30 14.20
CA PRO A 178 -17.31 -4.91 15.21
C PRO A 178 -16.68 -4.32 16.47
N ASP A 179 -15.41 -4.63 16.75
CA ASP A 179 -14.69 -4.20 17.94
C ASP A 179 -14.07 -2.78 17.75
N VAL A 180 -14.20 -2.15 16.58
CA VAL A 180 -13.82 -0.75 16.33
C VAL A 180 -15.02 0.17 16.55
N ALA A 181 -14.96 1.10 17.49
CA ALA A 181 -15.98 2.15 17.67
C ALA A 181 -15.83 3.31 16.67
N GLY A 182 -14.58 3.60 16.28
CA GLY A 182 -14.29 4.80 15.50
C GLY A 182 -12.82 5.01 15.17
N LEU A 183 -12.55 6.12 14.50
CA LEU A 183 -11.25 6.55 14.02
C LEU A 183 -10.96 7.97 14.51
N VAL A 184 -9.76 8.18 15.05
CA VAL A 184 -9.15 9.50 15.19
C VAL A 184 -8.16 9.67 14.04
N LEU A 185 -8.43 10.64 13.16
CA LEU A 185 -7.62 10.97 12.01
C LEU A 185 -6.85 12.26 12.30
N ALA A 186 -5.58 12.14 12.65
CA ALA A 186 -4.70 13.29 12.83
C ALA A 186 -4.06 13.65 11.49
N ILE A 187 -4.26 14.88 11.03
CA ILE A 187 -3.80 15.35 9.72
C ILE A 187 -2.86 16.53 9.92
N ASP A 188 -1.64 16.39 9.38
CA ASP A 188 -0.61 17.41 9.46
C ASP A 188 0.16 17.49 8.14
N GLY A 189 -0.26 18.38 7.24
CA GLY A 189 0.46 18.70 6.00
C GLY A 189 0.69 17.50 5.06
N ILE A 190 -0.37 16.94 4.49
CA ILE A 190 -0.28 15.84 3.52
C ILE A 190 0.27 16.35 2.19
N THR A 191 1.31 15.68 1.68
CA THR A 191 1.87 15.89 0.34
C THR A 191 1.57 14.69 -0.56
N ALA A 192 0.29 14.50 -0.84
CA ALA A 192 -0.24 13.56 -1.84
C ALA A 192 -0.98 14.32 -2.95
N GLY A 193 -1.22 13.69 -4.10
CA GLY A 193 -2.08 14.26 -5.12
C GLY A 193 -3.56 14.16 -4.75
N TRP A 194 -4.41 14.71 -5.62
CA TRP A 194 -5.84 14.79 -5.37
C TRP A 194 -6.57 13.45 -5.44
N GLY A 195 -6.10 12.51 -6.27
CA GLY A 195 -6.69 11.18 -6.37
C GLY A 195 -6.53 10.40 -5.08
N THR A 196 -5.32 10.33 -4.53
CA THR A 196 -5.01 9.68 -3.25
C THR A 196 -5.82 10.28 -2.11
N VAL A 197 -5.90 11.62 -2.03
CA VAL A 197 -6.70 12.29 -0.99
C VAL A 197 -8.19 11.97 -1.14
N GLN A 198 -8.71 11.91 -2.37
CA GLN A 198 -10.11 11.60 -2.63
C GLN A 198 -10.46 10.14 -2.32
N GLU A 199 -9.54 9.21 -2.60
CA GLU A 199 -9.65 7.79 -2.23
C GLU A 199 -9.73 7.63 -0.71
N LEU A 200 -8.82 8.25 0.03
CA LEU A 200 -8.85 8.23 1.50
C LEU A 200 -10.13 8.86 2.05
N ARG A 201 -10.58 9.97 1.44
CA ARG A 201 -11.85 10.64 1.78
C ARG A 201 -13.05 9.70 1.57
N GLY A 202 -13.05 8.96 0.47
CA GLY A 202 -14.06 7.95 0.15
C GLY A 202 -14.09 6.83 1.20
N GLU A 203 -12.94 6.30 1.58
CA GLU A 203 -12.83 5.25 2.61
C GLU A 203 -13.25 5.75 4.01
N VAL A 204 -12.94 6.99 4.38
CA VAL A 204 -13.46 7.62 5.61
C VAL A 204 -14.98 7.74 5.56
N THR A 205 -15.55 8.10 4.42
CA THR A 205 -17.01 8.19 4.25
C THR A 205 -17.66 6.81 4.37
N ARG A 206 -17.05 5.75 3.81
CA ARG A 206 -17.51 4.36 3.95
C ARG A 206 -17.42 3.88 5.40
N LEU A 207 -16.37 4.26 6.11
CA LEU A 207 -16.20 3.95 7.53
C LEU A 207 -17.34 4.53 8.37
N ARG A 208 -17.74 5.78 8.09
CA ARG A 208 -18.93 6.40 8.71
C ARG A 208 -20.24 5.72 8.34
N ALA A 209 -20.40 5.38 7.06
CA ALA A 209 -21.57 4.64 6.59
C ALA A 209 -21.70 3.24 7.25
N ALA A 210 -20.58 2.65 7.69
CA ALA A 210 -20.56 1.42 8.49
C ALA A 210 -20.87 1.64 9.99
N GLY A 211 -21.27 2.86 10.38
CA GLY A 211 -21.66 3.21 11.74
C GLY A 211 -20.49 3.57 12.66
N LYS A 212 -19.27 3.70 12.13
CA LYS A 212 -18.09 4.10 12.92
C LYS A 212 -18.03 5.62 13.04
N LYS A 213 -17.66 6.14 14.21
CA LYS A 213 -17.45 7.58 14.41
C LYS A 213 -16.06 7.99 13.94
N VAL A 214 -15.95 9.11 13.22
CA VAL A 214 -14.66 9.62 12.74
C VAL A 214 -14.44 11.05 13.22
N PHE A 215 -13.30 11.27 13.88
CA PHE A 215 -12.88 12.57 14.40
C PHE A 215 -11.60 12.99 13.68
N ALA A 216 -11.62 14.09 12.95
CA ALA A 216 -10.44 14.68 12.34
C ALA A 216 -9.83 15.72 13.28
N TYR A 217 -8.51 15.69 13.44
CA TYR A 217 -7.75 16.68 14.19
C TYR A 217 -6.68 17.28 13.28
N LEU A 218 -6.68 18.60 13.11
CA LEU A 218 -5.69 19.33 12.33
C LEU A 218 -4.85 20.22 13.25
N VAL A 219 -3.55 20.26 13.01
CA VAL A 219 -2.70 21.33 13.55
C VAL A 219 -2.66 22.48 12.54
N VAL A 220 -2.12 22.23 11.35
CA VAL A 220 -2.26 23.14 10.20
C VAL A 220 -2.83 22.35 9.04
N GLY A 221 -3.91 22.87 8.44
CA GLY A 221 -4.54 22.26 7.27
C GLY A 221 -4.41 23.11 6.03
N ALA A 222 -3.92 22.55 4.92
CA ALA A 222 -4.09 23.13 3.59
C ALA A 222 -5.40 22.62 2.93
N ASN A 223 -5.68 23.06 1.70
CA ASN A 223 -6.86 22.63 0.93
C ASN A 223 -7.08 21.10 0.93
N ARG A 224 -6.01 20.31 0.75
CA ARG A 224 -6.10 18.83 0.72
C ARG A 224 -6.40 18.23 2.09
N ASP A 225 -5.72 18.72 3.12
CA ASP A 225 -5.90 18.28 4.51
C ASP A 225 -7.35 18.54 4.95
N TYR A 226 -7.82 19.76 4.69
CA TYR A 226 -9.18 20.16 5.02
C TYR A 226 -10.22 19.38 4.21
N TYR A 227 -10.01 19.20 2.90
CA TYR A 227 -10.88 18.40 2.05
C TYR A 227 -11.04 16.97 2.57
N LEU A 228 -9.95 16.31 2.99
CA LEU A 228 -10.02 15.00 3.64
C LEU A 228 -10.77 15.06 4.97
N ALA A 229 -10.44 16.04 5.82
CA ALA A 229 -11.08 16.22 7.12
C ALA A 229 -12.60 16.40 7.02
N THR A 230 -13.11 17.02 5.95
CA THR A 230 -14.57 17.18 5.73
C THR A 230 -15.33 15.87 5.58
N ALA A 231 -14.64 14.74 5.42
CA ALA A 231 -15.29 13.43 5.47
C ALA A 231 -15.61 12.95 6.89
N ALA A 232 -14.97 13.50 7.93
CA ALA A 232 -15.18 13.11 9.32
C ALA A 232 -16.56 13.56 9.85
N ASP A 233 -16.98 13.00 10.99
CA ASP A 233 -18.17 13.50 11.71
C ASP A 233 -17.90 14.83 12.40
N LYS A 234 -16.67 15.01 12.88
CA LYS A 234 -16.21 16.22 13.57
C LYS A 234 -14.81 16.60 13.12
N ILE A 235 -14.60 17.89 12.96
CA ILE A 235 -13.30 18.48 12.65
C ILE A 235 -12.87 19.37 13.80
N TYR A 236 -11.71 19.07 14.36
CA TYR A 236 -11.09 19.83 15.43
C TYR A 236 -9.80 20.47 14.93
N ILE A 237 -9.49 21.65 15.46
CA ILE A 237 -8.24 22.33 15.15
C ILE A 237 -7.48 22.74 16.40
N ASP A 238 -6.16 22.62 16.33
CA ASP A 238 -5.26 23.10 17.38
C ASP A 238 -5.35 24.64 17.51
N PRO A 239 -5.39 25.20 18.73
CA PRO A 239 -5.41 26.66 18.95
C PRO A 239 -4.19 27.39 18.38
N ALA A 240 -3.05 26.71 18.22
CA ALA A 240 -1.85 27.27 17.60
C ALA A 240 -1.88 27.24 16.06
N GLY A 241 -2.95 26.71 15.48
CA GLY A 241 -3.05 26.35 14.08
C GLY A 241 -4.00 27.19 13.23
N GLY A 242 -4.45 26.59 12.13
CA GLY A 242 -5.39 27.20 11.20
C GLY A 242 -5.60 26.39 9.91
N VAL A 243 -6.50 26.87 9.06
CA VAL A 243 -6.80 26.26 7.76
C VAL A 243 -6.49 27.25 6.63
N ARG A 244 -5.51 26.91 5.80
CA ARG A 244 -5.22 27.58 4.52
C ARG A 244 -6.11 27.00 3.42
N LEU A 245 -7.40 27.34 3.50
CA LEU A 245 -8.40 27.08 2.47
C LEU A 245 -8.40 28.27 1.51
N THR A 246 -7.63 28.20 0.43
CA THR A 246 -7.32 29.33 -0.45
C THR A 246 -7.46 28.98 -1.94
N GLY A 247 -8.11 27.86 -2.26
CA GLY A 247 -8.37 27.47 -3.65
C GLY A 247 -7.16 26.83 -4.34
N LEU A 248 -7.16 26.84 -5.66
CA LEU A 248 -6.16 26.13 -6.47
C LEU A 248 -5.27 27.12 -7.23
N ALA A 249 -3.97 26.85 -7.22
CA ALA A 249 -3.00 27.53 -8.07
C ALA A 249 -2.05 26.51 -8.69
N ALA A 250 -1.71 26.72 -9.95
CA ALA A 250 -0.73 25.91 -10.67
C ALA A 250 0.16 26.83 -11.51
N THR A 251 1.47 26.70 -11.33
CA THR A 251 2.47 27.49 -12.06
C THR A 251 3.26 26.57 -12.98
N THR A 252 3.43 26.97 -14.24
CA THR A 252 4.33 26.30 -15.19
C THR A 252 5.42 27.26 -15.61
N MET A 253 6.65 26.78 -15.54
CA MET A 253 7.81 27.49 -16.06
C MET A 253 7.98 27.20 -17.54
N TYR A 254 8.31 28.25 -18.29
CA TYR A 254 8.62 28.19 -19.72
C TYR A 254 10.07 28.64 -19.91
N PHE A 255 10.88 27.76 -20.47
CA PHE A 255 12.34 27.87 -20.47
C PHE A 255 12.92 28.36 -21.79
N ARG A 256 12.12 28.49 -22.87
CA ARG A 256 12.62 28.89 -24.19
C ARG A 256 13.45 30.17 -24.14
N GLY A 257 12.96 31.20 -23.44
CA GLY A 257 13.70 32.47 -23.31
C GLY A 257 15.09 32.30 -22.66
N ALA A 258 15.19 31.45 -21.63
CA ALA A 258 16.48 31.12 -21.01
C ALA A 258 17.37 30.29 -21.94
N PHE A 259 16.80 29.34 -22.68
CA PHE A 259 17.54 28.53 -23.66
C PHE A 259 18.10 29.38 -24.81
N ASP A 260 17.32 30.32 -25.35
CA ASP A 260 17.78 31.25 -26.38
C ASP A 260 18.98 32.09 -25.89
N MET A 261 18.92 32.56 -24.63
CA MET A 261 20.05 33.26 -23.98
C MET A 261 21.29 32.39 -23.84
N LEU A 262 21.12 31.10 -23.53
CA LEU A 262 22.23 30.16 -23.39
C LEU A 262 22.73 29.62 -24.73
N GLY A 263 22.01 29.82 -25.83
CA GLY A 263 22.32 29.18 -27.12
C GLY A 263 21.93 27.70 -27.15
N VAL A 264 20.99 27.29 -26.31
CA VAL A 264 20.37 25.95 -26.33
C VAL A 264 19.11 26.03 -27.19
N SER A 265 18.88 25.03 -28.04
CA SER A 265 17.64 24.93 -28.83
C SER A 265 16.89 23.64 -28.50
N ALA A 266 15.64 23.76 -28.09
CA ALA A 266 14.77 22.62 -27.84
C ALA A 266 14.19 22.11 -29.17
N GLN A 267 14.64 20.95 -29.64
CA GLN A 267 14.24 20.34 -30.92
C GLN A 267 13.22 19.21 -30.65
N PHE A 268 11.99 19.59 -30.30
CA PHE A 268 10.91 18.64 -30.02
C PHE A 268 9.81 18.68 -31.07
N GLU A 269 9.48 17.49 -31.56
CA GLU A 269 8.34 17.22 -32.43
C GLU A 269 7.23 16.55 -31.62
N LYS A 270 5.97 16.92 -31.87
CA LYS A 270 4.81 16.33 -31.20
C LYS A 270 3.74 15.93 -32.21
N ILE A 271 2.93 14.95 -31.84
CA ILE A 271 1.66 14.69 -32.50
C ILE A 271 0.52 15.12 -31.59
N ALA A 272 -0.40 15.81 -32.26
CA ALA A 272 -1.66 16.31 -31.76
C ALA A 272 -1.58 17.57 -30.87
N GLU A 273 -2.63 18.38 -30.97
CA GLU A 273 -2.66 19.77 -30.52
C GLU A 273 -2.54 19.94 -29.00
N TYR A 274 -3.10 19.00 -28.22
CA TYR A 274 -3.13 19.08 -26.76
C TYR A 274 -1.89 18.47 -26.10
N LYS A 275 -0.96 17.87 -26.85
CA LYS A 275 0.28 17.33 -26.27
C LYS A 275 1.26 18.47 -25.93
N SER A 276 1.03 19.13 -24.80
CA SER A 276 1.69 20.38 -24.42
C SER A 276 2.96 20.22 -23.57
N ALA A 277 3.31 19.00 -23.14
CA ALA A 277 4.51 18.74 -22.34
C ALA A 277 5.81 19.37 -22.90
N PRO A 278 6.12 19.32 -24.22
CA PRO A 278 7.32 19.98 -24.74
C PRO A 278 7.25 21.52 -24.78
N GLU A 279 6.08 22.13 -24.65
CA GLU A 279 5.90 23.60 -24.73
C GLU A 279 6.67 24.34 -23.63
N SER A 280 6.86 23.74 -22.45
CA SER A 280 7.72 24.31 -21.41
C SER A 280 9.17 24.51 -21.86
N TYR A 281 9.61 23.79 -22.90
CA TYR A 281 10.96 23.89 -23.45
C TYR A 281 11.01 24.65 -24.77
N THR A 282 9.96 24.55 -25.59
CA THR A 282 9.92 25.13 -26.94
C THR A 282 9.32 26.53 -26.99
N ASP A 283 8.53 26.91 -25.99
CA ASP A 283 7.73 28.14 -26.00
C ASP A 283 7.96 29.01 -24.75
N VAL A 284 7.47 30.25 -24.80
CA VAL A 284 7.53 31.23 -23.69
C VAL A 284 6.22 31.31 -22.90
N GLY A 285 5.22 30.52 -23.29
CA GLY A 285 3.90 30.44 -22.68
C GLY A 285 3.09 29.30 -23.33
N PRO A 286 1.90 28.96 -22.78
CA PRO A 286 1.07 27.89 -23.33
C PRO A 286 0.51 28.27 -24.70
N SER A 287 0.37 27.28 -25.57
CA SER A 287 -0.51 27.42 -26.74
C SER A 287 -1.98 27.58 -26.31
N GLU A 288 -2.83 28.15 -27.18
CA GLU A 288 -4.26 28.29 -26.89
C GLU A 288 -4.97 26.94 -26.61
N PRO A 289 -4.73 25.85 -27.35
CA PRO A 289 -5.24 24.53 -26.99
C PRO A 289 -4.77 24.05 -25.62
N ALA A 290 -3.49 24.25 -25.28
CA ALA A 290 -2.94 23.87 -23.99
C ALA A 290 -3.54 24.67 -22.84
N ARG A 291 -3.79 25.98 -23.04
CA ARG A 291 -4.47 26.85 -22.07
C ARG A 291 -5.87 26.33 -21.78
N ARG A 292 -6.70 26.15 -22.82
CA ARG A 292 -8.09 25.67 -22.67
C ARG A 292 -8.18 24.33 -21.93
N MET A 293 -7.40 23.34 -22.35
CA MET A 293 -7.36 22.03 -21.69
C MET A 293 -6.99 22.13 -20.20
N ARG A 294 -6.05 23.02 -19.85
CA ARG A 294 -5.62 23.20 -18.46
C ARG A 294 -6.70 23.90 -17.64
N ASP A 295 -7.33 24.93 -18.19
CA ASP A 295 -8.43 25.63 -17.53
C ASP A 295 -9.59 24.64 -17.26
N GLU A 296 -9.99 23.86 -18.26
CA GLU A 296 -11.02 22.81 -18.11
C GLU A 296 -10.65 21.74 -17.06
N LEU A 297 -9.38 21.33 -16.99
CA LEU A 297 -8.91 20.39 -15.99
C LEU A 297 -8.96 21.00 -14.57
N TYR A 298 -8.52 22.25 -14.42
CA TYR A 298 -8.48 22.92 -13.13
C TYR A 298 -9.87 23.27 -12.62
N ASP A 299 -10.78 23.70 -13.50
CA ASP A 299 -12.19 23.91 -13.16
C ASP A 299 -12.81 22.61 -12.66
N SER A 300 -12.57 21.49 -13.34
CA SER A 300 -13.05 20.19 -12.89
C SER A 300 -12.52 19.79 -11.51
N ILE A 301 -11.25 20.07 -11.18
CA ILE A 301 -10.68 19.74 -9.86
C ILE A 301 -11.24 20.71 -8.80
N TYR A 302 -11.36 21.99 -9.12
CA TYR A 302 -11.90 23.02 -8.22
C TYR A 302 -13.35 22.73 -7.85
N ASP A 303 -14.18 22.38 -8.83
CA ASP A 303 -15.58 22.04 -8.59
C ASP A 303 -15.71 20.79 -7.69
N GLN A 304 -14.81 19.81 -7.82
CA GLN A 304 -14.79 18.64 -6.95
C GLN A 304 -14.35 18.98 -5.51
N LEU A 305 -13.36 19.87 -5.34
CA LEU A 305 -12.97 20.40 -4.04
C LEU A 305 -14.16 21.10 -3.36
N VAL A 306 -14.82 22.01 -4.09
CA VAL A 306 -16.00 22.75 -3.62
C VAL A 306 -17.13 21.79 -3.25
N ALA A 307 -17.47 20.84 -4.13
CA ALA A 307 -18.55 19.89 -3.91
C ALA A 307 -18.29 18.97 -2.70
N GLY A 308 -17.05 18.50 -2.52
CA GLY A 308 -16.71 17.63 -1.39
C GLY A 308 -16.71 18.35 -0.05
N ILE A 309 -16.31 19.63 -0.01
CA ILE A 309 -16.43 20.47 1.20
C ILE A 309 -17.90 20.78 1.48
N ALA A 310 -18.65 21.21 0.46
CA ALA A 310 -20.08 21.51 0.56
C ALA A 310 -20.87 20.33 1.14
N SER A 311 -20.65 19.13 0.59
CA SER A 311 -21.25 17.89 1.06
C SER A 311 -20.82 17.54 2.50
N GLY A 312 -19.53 17.65 2.82
CA GLY A 312 -19.00 17.32 4.14
C GLY A 312 -19.46 18.24 5.27
N ARG A 313 -19.66 19.53 4.97
CA ARG A 313 -20.07 20.55 5.95
C ARG A 313 -21.56 20.92 5.88
N GLY A 314 -22.32 20.39 4.92
CA GLY A 314 -23.73 20.73 4.71
C GLY A 314 -23.92 22.19 4.27
N LEU A 315 -23.03 22.70 3.41
CA LEU A 315 -23.03 24.08 2.92
C LEU A 315 -23.44 24.13 1.44
N ASP A 316 -23.96 25.28 1.02
CA ASP A 316 -24.17 25.55 -0.41
C ASP A 316 -22.80 25.73 -1.13
N PRO A 317 -22.60 25.15 -2.32
CA PRO A 317 -21.36 25.34 -3.10
C PRO A 317 -20.95 26.80 -3.32
N ALA A 318 -21.88 27.73 -3.49
CA ALA A 318 -21.57 29.16 -3.63
C ALA A 318 -21.00 29.74 -2.33
N VAL A 319 -21.50 29.30 -1.17
CA VAL A 319 -20.95 29.68 0.14
C VAL A 319 -19.54 29.12 0.31
N VAL A 320 -19.28 27.88 -0.14
CA VAL A 320 -17.93 27.30 -0.10
C VAL A 320 -16.96 28.06 -0.99
N ARG A 321 -17.38 28.49 -2.19
CA ARG A 321 -16.54 29.36 -3.04
C ARG A 321 -16.20 30.67 -2.33
N GLN A 322 -17.19 31.32 -1.71
CA GLN A 322 -16.93 32.54 -0.92
C GLN A 322 -15.96 32.27 0.24
N LEU A 323 -16.13 31.16 0.96
CA LEU A 323 -15.21 30.78 2.04
C LEU A 323 -13.78 30.53 1.55
N ILE A 324 -13.61 30.05 0.31
CA ILE A 324 -12.29 29.90 -0.31
C ILE A 324 -11.68 31.28 -0.62
N GLU A 325 -12.47 32.23 -1.12
CA GLU A 325 -12.01 33.60 -1.39
C GLU A 325 -11.65 34.37 -0.13
N ASP A 326 -12.36 34.13 0.98
CA ASP A 326 -12.16 34.82 2.27
C ASP A 326 -11.00 34.22 3.09
N GLY A 327 -10.47 33.06 2.69
CA GLY A 327 -9.36 32.40 3.40
C GLY A 327 -8.02 33.13 3.22
N PRO A 328 -6.98 32.77 4.00
CA PRO A 328 -6.90 31.68 4.99
C PRO A 328 -7.52 32.03 6.36
N TYR A 329 -7.77 31.01 7.18
CA TYR A 329 -8.40 31.15 8.50
C TYR A 329 -7.46 30.78 9.64
N SER A 330 -7.35 31.66 10.64
CA SER A 330 -6.69 31.31 11.90
C SER A 330 -7.60 30.46 12.79
N ALA A 331 -7.04 29.74 13.77
CA ALA A 331 -7.83 29.07 14.79
C ALA A 331 -8.80 30.02 15.53
N GLY A 332 -8.44 31.30 15.68
CA GLY A 332 -9.30 32.32 16.28
C GLY A 332 -10.52 32.69 15.43
N ASP A 333 -10.39 32.66 14.10
CA ASP A 333 -11.53 32.86 13.18
C ASP A 333 -12.44 31.63 13.19
N LEU A 334 -11.83 30.45 13.16
CA LEU A 334 -12.50 29.15 13.22
C LEU A 334 -13.22 28.91 14.57
N ALA A 335 -12.75 29.53 15.65
CA ALA A 335 -13.44 29.51 16.95
C ALA A 335 -14.74 30.33 16.94
N LYS A 336 -14.79 31.40 16.14
CA LYS A 336 -15.96 32.30 16.02
C LYS A 336 -16.98 31.76 15.02
N ASP A 337 -16.53 31.07 13.99
CA ASP A 337 -17.38 30.52 12.93
C ASP A 337 -17.24 28.99 12.81
N LYS A 338 -18.27 28.29 13.30
CA LYS A 338 -18.33 26.83 13.32
C LYS A 338 -18.75 26.20 11.99
N ARG A 339 -18.90 26.97 10.92
CA ARG A 339 -19.22 26.42 9.59
C ARG A 339 -18.10 25.51 9.09
N LEU A 340 -16.84 25.88 9.32
CA LEU A 340 -15.68 25.15 8.81
C LEU A 340 -15.17 24.06 9.78
N VAL A 341 -15.21 24.29 11.09
CA VAL A 341 -14.76 23.32 12.11
C VAL A 341 -15.76 23.23 13.27
N ASP A 342 -15.72 22.12 14.01
CA ASP A 342 -16.64 21.87 15.12
C ASP A 342 -16.14 22.46 16.46
N ALA A 343 -14.84 22.38 16.72
CA ALA A 343 -14.21 23.04 17.86
C ALA A 343 -12.73 23.34 17.63
N VAL A 344 -12.22 24.30 18.40
CA VAL A 344 -10.79 24.61 18.54
C VAL A 344 -10.40 24.19 19.95
N GLY A 345 -9.33 23.41 20.10
CA GLY A 345 -8.92 22.90 21.41
C GLY A 345 -7.68 22.02 21.34
N VAL A 346 -6.96 21.93 22.45
CA VAL A 346 -5.75 21.11 22.57
C VAL A 346 -6.10 19.62 22.67
N PRO A 347 -5.16 18.69 22.42
CA PRO A 347 -5.47 17.25 22.34
C PRO A 347 -6.19 16.67 23.57
N ASP A 348 -5.86 17.12 24.78
CA ASP A 348 -6.50 16.65 26.01
C ASP A 348 -7.98 17.08 26.10
N GLU A 349 -8.30 18.31 25.70
CA GLU A 349 -9.67 18.83 25.65
C GLU A 349 -10.49 18.10 24.58
N ILE A 350 -9.91 17.88 23.40
CA ILE A 350 -10.56 17.14 22.32
C ILE A 350 -10.80 15.69 22.71
N SER A 351 -9.84 15.05 23.39
CA SER A 351 -10.00 13.69 23.90
C SER A 351 -11.18 13.59 24.87
N GLN A 352 -11.36 14.56 25.76
CA GLN A 352 -12.51 14.63 26.65
C GLN A 352 -13.83 14.82 25.87
N GLN A 353 -13.86 15.67 24.85
CA GLN A 353 -15.04 15.85 24.00
C GLN A 353 -15.40 14.57 23.24
N ILE A 354 -14.42 13.83 22.73
CA ILE A 354 -14.63 12.54 22.06
C ILE A 354 -15.26 11.53 23.03
N VAL A 355 -14.78 11.45 24.28
CA VAL A 355 -15.36 10.58 25.31
C VAL A 355 -16.82 10.93 25.59
N VAL A 356 -17.15 12.23 25.68
CA VAL A 356 -18.53 12.70 25.88
C VAL A 356 -19.41 12.34 24.68
N GLU A 357 -18.93 12.57 23.45
CA GLU A 357 -19.66 12.26 22.21
C GLU A 357 -19.93 10.75 22.06
N LEU A 358 -18.98 9.92 22.46
CA LEU A 358 -19.12 8.46 22.41
C LEU A 358 -19.91 7.89 23.60
N GLY A 359 -20.07 8.66 24.68
CA GLY A 359 -20.69 8.21 25.93
C GLY A 359 -19.85 7.18 26.72
N ALA A 360 -18.63 6.90 26.27
CA ALA A 360 -17.72 5.95 26.90
C ALA A 360 -16.26 6.26 26.53
N SER A 361 -15.35 5.90 27.43
CA SER A 361 -13.91 5.95 27.16
C SER A 361 -13.46 4.65 26.52
N TYR A 362 -12.89 4.72 25.32
CA TYR A 362 -12.29 3.59 24.63
C TYR A 362 -10.78 3.73 24.55
N PRO A 363 -10.01 2.64 24.70
CA PRO A 363 -8.58 2.67 24.45
C PRO A 363 -8.30 3.00 22.98
N VAL A 364 -7.27 3.81 22.73
CA VAL A 364 -6.69 3.97 21.40
C VAL A 364 -5.70 2.84 21.17
N ALA A 365 -6.04 1.87 20.33
CA ALA A 365 -5.23 0.68 20.11
C ALA A 365 -5.31 0.21 18.65
N ALA A 366 -4.21 -0.37 18.16
CA ALA A 366 -4.19 -1.02 16.86
C ALA A 366 -5.02 -2.32 16.88
N ALA A 367 -5.43 -2.79 15.70
CA ALA A 367 -6.04 -4.11 15.57
C ALA A 367 -5.13 -5.21 16.15
N PRO A 368 -5.68 -6.15 16.93
CA PRO A 368 -4.91 -7.28 17.42
C PRO A 368 -4.40 -8.13 16.25
N SER A 369 -3.15 -8.59 16.34
CA SER A 369 -2.59 -9.52 15.36
C SER A 369 -3.23 -10.91 15.56
N GLU A 370 -4.26 -11.21 14.78
CA GLU A 370 -4.84 -12.55 14.72
C GLU A 370 -3.89 -13.53 14.02
N ARG A 371 -3.93 -14.80 14.44
CA ARG A 371 -3.23 -15.88 13.75
C ARG A 371 -3.85 -16.08 12.36
N ASP A 372 -3.01 -16.26 11.35
CA ASP A 372 -3.51 -16.54 10.01
C ASP A 372 -4.23 -17.90 9.96
N ASP A 373 -5.53 -17.85 9.68
CA ASP A 373 -6.42 -19.00 9.63
C ASP A 373 -6.11 -20.00 8.49
N ARG A 374 -5.66 -19.52 7.33
CA ARG A 374 -5.52 -20.31 6.08
C ARG A 374 -4.05 -20.44 5.68
N TRP A 375 -3.58 -21.67 5.47
CA TRP A 375 -2.25 -21.95 4.89
C TRP A 375 -2.20 -21.71 3.37
N ASP A 376 -3.35 -21.77 2.67
CA ASP A 376 -3.50 -21.47 1.25
C ASP A 376 -4.67 -20.49 1.04
N ARG A 377 -4.45 -19.20 1.33
CA ARG A 377 -5.45 -18.16 1.01
C ARG A 377 -5.41 -17.86 -0.49
N PRO A 378 -6.58 -17.78 -1.17
CA PRO A 378 -6.61 -17.15 -2.48
C PRO A 378 -6.03 -15.75 -2.34
N ALA A 379 -5.15 -15.42 -3.27
CA ALA A 379 -4.46 -14.15 -3.28
C ALA A 379 -5.02 -13.22 -4.35
N VAL A 380 -5.00 -11.93 -4.06
CA VAL A 380 -5.14 -10.87 -5.05
C VAL A 380 -3.83 -10.12 -5.08
N ALA A 381 -3.22 -10.01 -6.26
CA ALA A 381 -1.98 -9.27 -6.41
C ALA A 381 -2.26 -7.79 -6.65
N ILE A 382 -1.55 -6.89 -5.96
CA ILE A 382 -1.51 -5.47 -6.30
C ILE A 382 -0.16 -5.22 -6.96
N ILE A 383 -0.18 -4.92 -8.26
CA ILE A 383 1.01 -4.58 -9.04
C ILE A 383 1.11 -3.07 -9.12
N TYR A 384 2.21 -2.50 -8.63
CA TYR A 384 2.42 -1.05 -8.59
C TYR A 384 3.24 -0.58 -9.80
N ALA A 385 2.68 0.35 -10.58
CA ALA A 385 3.39 1.16 -11.56
C ALA A 385 3.45 2.62 -11.05
N ASP A 386 4.44 2.90 -10.20
CA ASP A 386 4.59 4.14 -9.45
C ASP A 386 5.86 4.88 -9.95
N GLY A 387 5.67 6.02 -10.61
CA GLY A 387 6.74 6.88 -11.13
C GLY A 387 6.84 6.97 -12.66
N ASP A 388 7.93 7.58 -13.15
CA ASP A 388 8.19 7.76 -14.59
C ASP A 388 8.50 6.40 -15.25
N ILE A 389 7.87 6.12 -16.39
CA ILE A 389 8.10 4.87 -17.13
C ILE A 389 9.42 4.95 -17.91
N VAL A 390 10.30 3.99 -17.65
CA VAL A 390 11.59 3.88 -18.33
C VAL A 390 11.80 2.50 -18.95
N ASP A 391 12.71 2.43 -19.91
CA ASP A 391 13.21 1.15 -20.41
C ASP A 391 14.07 0.47 -19.33
N GLY A 392 14.20 -0.85 -19.39
CA GLY A 392 15.01 -1.62 -18.44
C GLY A 392 14.33 -1.84 -17.09
N LYS A 393 15.10 -1.79 -15.99
CA LYS A 393 14.66 -2.14 -14.63
C LYS A 393 14.21 -0.93 -13.83
N SER A 394 13.28 -1.16 -12.90
CA SER A 394 12.84 -0.14 -11.96
C SER A 394 14.00 0.31 -11.07
N SER A 395 14.04 1.58 -10.76
CA SER A 395 15.05 2.18 -9.90
C SER A 395 14.50 3.40 -9.18
N GLU A 396 15.21 3.86 -8.16
CA GLU A 396 14.88 5.07 -7.42
C GLU A 396 16.09 6.00 -7.49
N ILE A 397 15.86 7.29 -7.70
CA ILE A 397 16.90 8.32 -7.68
C ILE A 397 16.75 9.08 -6.36
N PRO A 398 17.49 8.71 -5.29
CA PRO A 398 17.21 9.18 -3.94
C PRO A 398 17.33 10.70 -3.78
N LEU A 399 18.30 11.32 -4.45
CA LEU A 399 18.56 12.76 -4.40
C LEU A 399 17.47 13.60 -5.07
N LEU A 400 16.71 13.03 -6.01
CA LEU A 400 15.63 13.71 -6.71
C LEU A 400 14.24 13.26 -6.23
N GLY A 401 14.18 12.31 -5.29
CA GLY A 401 12.93 11.70 -4.83
C GLY A 401 12.12 11.05 -5.95
N ARG A 402 12.75 10.72 -7.09
CA ARG A 402 12.06 10.19 -8.27
C ARG A 402 12.09 8.67 -8.30
N LYS A 403 10.92 8.08 -8.52
CA LYS A 403 10.76 6.66 -8.80
C LYS A 403 10.68 6.45 -10.30
N LEU A 404 11.39 5.43 -10.76
CA LEU A 404 11.36 4.98 -12.15
C LEU A 404 10.77 3.58 -12.20
N VAL A 405 9.68 3.42 -12.94
CA VAL A 405 9.08 2.11 -13.21
C VAL A 405 9.63 1.57 -14.52
N GLY A 406 10.46 0.53 -14.41
CA GLY A 406 11.12 -0.08 -15.55
C GLY A 406 10.30 -1.18 -16.22
N GLY A 407 10.30 -1.19 -17.55
CA GLY A 407 9.67 -2.20 -18.42
C GLY A 407 9.90 -3.63 -17.96
N GLU A 408 11.16 -4.02 -17.78
CA GLU A 408 11.54 -5.39 -17.42
C GLU A 408 10.96 -5.81 -16.07
N THR A 409 11.01 -4.93 -15.07
CA THR A 409 10.52 -5.23 -13.72
C THR A 409 9.01 -5.40 -13.69
N LEU A 410 8.27 -4.50 -14.34
CA LEU A 410 6.81 -4.55 -14.33
C LEU A 410 6.28 -5.73 -15.15
N ILE A 411 6.88 -6.01 -16.31
CA ILE A 411 6.56 -7.19 -17.12
C ILE A 411 6.84 -8.48 -16.33
N GLY A 412 7.98 -8.56 -15.63
CA GLY A 412 8.29 -9.69 -14.75
C GLY A 412 7.27 -9.87 -13.62
N ALA A 413 6.82 -8.77 -13.00
CA ALA A 413 5.79 -8.81 -11.97
C ALA A 413 4.42 -9.28 -12.50
N LEU A 414 4.01 -8.79 -13.67
CA LEU A 414 2.79 -9.23 -14.37
C LEU A 414 2.86 -10.73 -14.72
N GLN A 415 3.99 -11.18 -15.26
CA GLN A 415 4.21 -12.59 -15.58
C GLN A 415 4.17 -13.48 -14.33
N ALA A 416 4.86 -13.09 -13.26
CA ALA A 416 4.83 -13.83 -11.99
C ALA A 416 3.41 -13.94 -11.44
N ALA A 417 2.67 -12.83 -11.41
CA ALA A 417 1.29 -12.82 -10.92
C ALA A 417 0.34 -13.64 -11.82
N ARG A 418 0.55 -13.61 -13.14
CA ARG A 418 -0.23 -14.37 -14.12
C ARG A 418 -0.01 -15.87 -13.97
N LEU A 419 1.22 -16.31 -13.74
CA LEU A 419 1.59 -17.73 -13.69
C LEU A 419 1.39 -18.39 -12.31
N ASP A 420 1.31 -17.61 -11.22
CA ASP A 420 1.12 -18.16 -9.86
C ASP A 420 -0.33 -18.64 -9.63
N PRO A 421 -0.60 -19.95 -9.45
CA PRO A 421 -1.96 -20.47 -9.29
C PRO A 421 -2.66 -20.03 -7.99
N SER A 422 -1.93 -19.52 -6.99
CA SER A 422 -2.50 -18.96 -5.75
C SER A 422 -3.13 -17.59 -5.97
N ILE A 423 -2.65 -16.83 -6.95
CA ILE A 423 -3.18 -15.51 -7.33
C ILE A 423 -4.41 -15.72 -8.22
N LYS A 424 -5.57 -15.24 -7.76
CA LYS A 424 -6.86 -15.40 -8.44
C LYS A 424 -7.27 -14.17 -9.26
N ALA A 425 -6.79 -12.99 -8.89
CA ALA A 425 -6.98 -11.75 -9.64
C ALA A 425 -5.82 -10.77 -9.40
N ILE A 426 -5.71 -9.78 -10.28
CA ILE A 426 -4.67 -8.76 -10.26
C ILE A 426 -5.33 -7.38 -10.26
N VAL A 427 -4.85 -6.49 -9.40
CA VAL A 427 -5.12 -5.05 -9.47
C VAL A 427 -3.83 -4.35 -9.86
N LEU A 428 -3.83 -3.68 -11.00
CA LEU A 428 -2.73 -2.84 -11.47
C LEU A 428 -2.95 -1.42 -10.94
N ARG A 429 -2.21 -1.05 -9.88
CA ARG A 429 -2.22 0.30 -9.28
C ARG A 429 -1.24 1.18 -10.03
N ILE A 430 -1.75 2.15 -10.80
CA ILE A 430 -0.95 3.04 -11.65
C ILE A 430 -0.92 4.43 -11.02
N ASP A 431 0.28 4.92 -10.76
CA ASP A 431 0.54 6.31 -10.36
C ASP A 431 1.74 6.84 -11.16
N SER A 432 1.50 7.16 -12.43
CA SER A 432 2.52 7.48 -13.42
C SER A 432 2.07 8.55 -14.42
N PRO A 433 2.92 9.57 -14.68
CA PRO A 433 2.70 10.54 -15.76
C PRO A 433 3.02 9.96 -17.16
N GLY A 434 3.52 8.73 -17.23
CA GLY A 434 3.99 8.10 -18.46
C GLY A 434 5.52 8.11 -18.57
N GLY A 435 6.03 8.09 -19.80
CA GLY A 435 7.46 8.02 -20.07
C GLY A 435 7.75 7.31 -21.39
N SER A 436 8.70 6.37 -21.39
CA SER A 436 9.09 5.60 -22.59
C SER A 436 7.89 4.95 -23.28
N ALA A 437 7.67 5.31 -24.54
CA ALA A 437 6.61 4.74 -25.37
C ALA A 437 6.83 3.24 -25.59
N LEU A 438 8.09 2.81 -25.79
CA LEU A 438 8.43 1.41 -25.99
C LEU A 438 8.13 0.58 -24.74
N ALA A 439 8.63 0.99 -23.57
CA ALA A 439 8.35 0.30 -22.32
C ALA A 439 6.84 0.24 -22.05
N SER A 440 6.12 1.35 -22.25
CA SER A 440 4.66 1.42 -22.05
C SER A 440 3.92 0.41 -22.93
N GLU A 441 4.28 0.32 -24.21
CA GLU A 441 3.68 -0.63 -25.15
C GLU A 441 3.99 -2.09 -24.77
N LEU A 442 5.24 -2.39 -24.40
CA LEU A 442 5.64 -3.73 -23.98
C LEU A 442 4.92 -4.16 -22.69
N MET A 443 4.78 -3.25 -21.72
CA MET A 443 4.00 -3.47 -20.51
C MET A 443 2.52 -3.71 -20.84
N ALA A 444 1.91 -2.86 -21.67
CA ALA A 444 0.51 -3.00 -22.08
C ALA A 444 0.25 -4.35 -22.77
N ARG A 445 1.15 -4.79 -23.66
CA ARG A 445 1.07 -6.13 -24.26
C ARG A 445 1.06 -7.25 -23.22
N GLU A 446 1.82 -7.12 -22.13
CA GLU A 446 1.79 -8.10 -21.04
C GLU A 446 0.49 -8.02 -20.22
N VAL A 447 -0.09 -6.82 -20.06
CA VAL A 447 -1.44 -6.65 -19.48
C VAL A 447 -2.47 -7.38 -20.36
N PHE A 448 -2.46 -7.20 -21.68
CA PHE A 448 -3.37 -7.94 -22.60
C PHE A 448 -3.19 -9.46 -22.55
N LYS A 449 -1.95 -9.97 -22.43
CA LYS A 449 -1.72 -11.42 -22.24
C LYS A 449 -2.23 -11.94 -20.91
N THR A 450 -2.35 -11.06 -19.92
CA THR A 450 -2.88 -11.38 -18.59
C THR A 450 -4.39 -11.36 -18.59
N ARG A 451 -4.97 -10.39 -19.31
CA ARG A 451 -6.38 -10.32 -19.62
C ARG A 451 -6.87 -11.63 -20.24
N GLY A 452 -8.00 -12.15 -19.76
CA GLY A 452 -8.55 -13.44 -20.18
C GLY A 452 -7.90 -14.68 -19.55
N VAL A 453 -6.69 -14.57 -18.96
CA VAL A 453 -6.11 -15.63 -18.13
C VAL A 453 -6.51 -15.44 -16.67
N LYS A 454 -6.43 -14.20 -16.17
CA LYS A 454 -6.89 -13.79 -14.84
C LYS A 454 -7.56 -12.42 -14.95
N PRO A 455 -8.57 -12.12 -14.12
CA PRO A 455 -9.11 -10.77 -14.02
C PRO A 455 -7.97 -9.78 -13.68
N ILE A 456 -7.81 -8.74 -14.50
CA ILE A 456 -6.83 -7.68 -14.29
C ILE A 456 -7.53 -6.32 -14.31
N ILE A 457 -7.58 -5.68 -13.14
CA ILE A 457 -8.34 -4.45 -12.91
C ILE A 457 -7.36 -3.29 -12.71
N CYS A 458 -7.55 -2.18 -13.40
CA CYS A 458 -6.77 -0.97 -13.17
C CYS A 458 -7.39 -0.15 -12.03
N SER A 459 -6.53 0.30 -11.11
CA SER A 459 -6.83 1.39 -10.19
C SER A 459 -5.84 2.51 -10.44
N MET A 460 -6.34 3.66 -10.88
CA MET A 460 -5.52 4.86 -11.07
C MET A 460 -5.38 5.61 -9.74
N GLY A 461 -4.16 6.00 -9.40
CA GLY A 461 -3.83 6.85 -8.25
C GLY A 461 -3.98 8.33 -8.59
N ASP A 462 -2.95 9.12 -8.28
CA ASP A 462 -2.98 10.55 -8.56
C ASP A 462 -2.88 10.84 -10.05
N VAL A 463 -2.01 10.11 -10.76
CA VAL A 463 -1.82 10.26 -12.20
C VAL A 463 -1.79 8.90 -12.90
N ALA A 464 -2.49 8.75 -14.02
CA ALA A 464 -2.34 7.63 -14.93
C ALA A 464 -2.49 8.12 -16.35
N ALA A 465 -1.51 8.90 -16.81
CA ALA A 465 -1.57 9.63 -18.08
C ALA A 465 -0.48 9.15 -19.04
N SER A 466 -0.67 9.40 -20.34
CA SER A 466 0.27 9.04 -21.40
C SER A 466 0.64 7.54 -21.33
N GLY A 467 1.90 7.20 -21.09
CA GLY A 467 2.32 5.80 -20.92
C GLY A 467 1.54 5.06 -19.83
N GLY A 468 1.19 5.73 -18.72
CA GLY A 468 0.36 5.15 -17.67
C GLY A 468 -1.04 4.76 -18.16
N TYR A 469 -1.66 5.57 -19.02
CA TYR A 469 -2.94 5.22 -19.65
C TYR A 469 -2.78 4.09 -20.69
N PHE A 470 -1.64 4.02 -21.37
CA PHE A 470 -1.30 2.92 -22.28
C PHE A 470 -1.38 1.57 -21.55
N LEU A 471 -0.83 1.48 -20.33
CA LEU A 471 -0.95 0.30 -19.49
C LEU A 471 -2.41 0.03 -19.07
N ALA A 472 -3.10 1.07 -18.58
CA ALA A 472 -4.47 0.98 -18.09
C ALA A 472 -5.44 0.45 -19.15
N ALA A 473 -5.25 0.85 -20.41
CA ALA A 473 -6.10 0.48 -21.53
C ALA A 473 -6.24 -1.04 -21.72
N GLY A 474 -5.22 -1.83 -21.36
CA GLY A 474 -5.26 -3.29 -21.46
C GLY A 474 -6.04 -4.00 -20.36
N CYS A 475 -6.49 -3.30 -19.32
CA CYS A 475 -7.21 -3.92 -18.20
C CYS A 475 -8.68 -4.23 -18.53
N ASP A 476 -9.27 -5.19 -17.82
CA ASP A 476 -10.69 -5.57 -17.96
C ASP A 476 -11.63 -4.45 -17.53
N LYS A 477 -11.22 -3.70 -16.49
CA LYS A 477 -11.95 -2.54 -15.96
C LYS A 477 -10.98 -1.51 -15.40
N ILE A 478 -11.32 -0.24 -15.54
CA ILE A 478 -10.54 0.91 -15.09
C ILE A 478 -11.34 1.71 -14.06
N PHE A 479 -10.77 1.81 -12.85
CA PHE A 479 -11.22 2.69 -11.79
C PHE A 479 -10.31 3.91 -11.69
N ALA A 480 -10.90 5.09 -11.55
CA ALA A 480 -10.17 6.33 -11.25
C ALA A 480 -10.96 7.17 -10.25
N GLU A 481 -10.25 7.89 -9.37
CA GLU A 481 -10.92 8.87 -8.52
C GLU A 481 -11.37 10.08 -9.37
N PRO A 482 -12.44 10.78 -8.99
CA PRO A 482 -12.94 11.95 -9.74
C PRO A 482 -11.87 13.00 -10.09
N MET A 483 -10.87 13.20 -9.22
CA MET A 483 -9.74 14.13 -9.37
C MET A 483 -8.42 13.47 -9.80
N THR A 484 -8.40 12.18 -10.14
CA THR A 484 -7.25 11.54 -10.82
C THR A 484 -6.97 12.26 -12.13
N ILE A 485 -5.70 12.45 -12.48
CA ILE A 485 -5.29 13.00 -13.79
C ILE A 485 -4.95 11.85 -14.75
N THR A 486 -5.66 11.75 -15.87
CA THR A 486 -5.48 10.66 -16.84
C THR A 486 -5.59 11.13 -18.29
N GLY A 487 -5.67 10.19 -19.25
CA GLY A 487 -5.64 10.46 -20.68
C GLY A 487 -4.23 10.77 -21.16
N SER A 488 -4.03 11.96 -21.72
CA SER A 488 -2.81 12.38 -22.40
C SER A 488 -2.36 11.41 -23.50
N ILE A 489 -3.33 10.87 -24.25
CA ILE A 489 -3.11 9.93 -25.35
C ILE A 489 -2.49 10.71 -26.52
N GLY A 490 -1.18 10.77 -26.56
CA GLY A 490 -0.38 11.54 -27.52
C GLY A 490 1.11 11.34 -27.27
N ILE A 491 1.94 11.66 -28.27
CA ILE A 491 3.36 11.34 -28.27
C ILE A 491 4.17 12.56 -28.73
N PHE A 492 5.32 12.76 -28.10
CA PHE A 492 6.33 13.71 -28.55
C PHE A 492 7.71 13.05 -28.49
N TYR A 493 8.64 13.54 -29.28
CA TYR A 493 10.02 13.07 -29.34
C TYR A 493 10.93 14.24 -29.67
N GLY A 494 12.13 14.24 -29.11
CA GLY A 494 13.10 15.28 -29.43
C GLY A 494 14.31 15.28 -28.52
N LYS A 495 15.14 16.29 -28.73
CA LYS A 495 16.40 16.49 -28.01
C LYS A 495 16.66 17.99 -27.80
N PHE A 496 17.64 18.29 -26.96
CA PHE A 496 18.25 19.61 -26.91
C PHE A 496 19.46 19.66 -27.85
N ASP A 497 19.52 20.69 -28.69
CA ASP A 497 20.72 21.08 -29.41
C ASP A 497 21.52 22.08 -28.57
N LEU A 498 22.72 21.68 -28.21
CA LEU A 498 23.67 22.42 -27.37
C LEU A 498 24.75 23.13 -28.20
N SER A 499 24.71 23.05 -29.54
CA SER A 499 25.72 23.62 -30.43
C SER A 499 25.99 25.10 -30.16
N GLY A 500 24.95 25.90 -29.96
CA GLY A 500 25.08 27.32 -29.64
C GLY A 500 25.71 27.56 -28.26
N LEU A 501 25.35 26.76 -27.26
CA LEU A 501 25.93 26.85 -25.91
C LEU A 501 27.42 26.56 -25.93
N ILE A 502 27.82 25.44 -26.52
CA ILE A 502 29.24 25.06 -26.56
C ILE A 502 30.06 26.04 -27.40
N ALA A 503 29.50 26.59 -28.47
CA ALA A 503 30.14 27.63 -29.27
C ALA A 503 30.36 28.91 -28.44
N LYS A 504 29.39 29.32 -27.62
CA LYS A 504 29.54 30.46 -26.68
C LYS A 504 30.63 30.21 -25.64
N LEU A 505 30.86 28.96 -25.25
CA LEU A 505 31.94 28.56 -24.35
C LEU A 505 33.31 28.42 -25.05
N GLY A 506 33.39 28.66 -26.36
CA GLY A 506 34.62 28.51 -27.14
C GLY A 506 35.00 27.05 -27.44
N ILE A 507 34.07 26.11 -27.26
CA ILE A 507 34.29 24.69 -27.52
C ILE A 507 33.91 24.38 -28.97
N THR A 508 34.81 23.69 -29.68
CA THR A 508 34.58 23.23 -31.06
C THR A 508 34.33 21.72 -31.11
N THR A 509 33.45 21.28 -32.01
CA THR A 509 33.15 19.85 -32.23
C THR A 509 33.42 19.43 -33.67
N THR A 510 34.00 18.24 -33.84
CA THR A 510 34.17 17.57 -35.13
C THR A 510 33.53 16.20 -35.07
N THR A 511 32.55 15.92 -35.94
CA THR A 511 31.82 14.64 -35.97
C THR A 511 32.27 13.82 -37.17
N PHE A 512 32.66 12.57 -36.95
CA PHE A 512 33.00 11.62 -38.01
C PHE A 512 31.86 10.63 -38.20
N THR A 513 31.17 10.69 -39.34
CA THR A 513 29.97 9.85 -39.60
C THR A 513 30.21 8.82 -40.69
N ARG A 514 29.46 7.72 -40.60
CA ARG A 514 29.27 6.72 -41.66
C ARG A 514 27.78 6.41 -41.74
N GLY A 515 27.14 6.81 -42.84
CA GLY A 515 25.69 6.79 -43.00
C GLY A 515 25.07 8.19 -42.85
N ARG A 516 23.99 8.43 -43.61
CA ARG A 516 23.38 9.76 -43.77
C ARG A 516 22.83 10.36 -42.48
N HIS A 517 22.32 9.53 -41.58
CA HIS A 517 21.62 9.93 -40.35
C HIS A 517 22.36 9.52 -39.08
N ALA A 518 23.66 9.21 -39.18
CA ALA A 518 24.42 8.56 -38.11
C ALA A 518 24.60 9.42 -36.84
N ASP A 519 24.48 10.74 -36.97
CA ASP A 519 24.58 11.71 -35.88
C ASP A 519 23.25 12.44 -35.60
N MET A 520 22.13 11.92 -36.13
CA MET A 520 20.79 12.51 -35.95
C MET A 520 20.44 12.69 -34.47
N ASP A 521 20.76 11.73 -33.62
CA ASP A 521 20.48 11.81 -32.17
C ASP A 521 21.58 12.54 -31.36
N GLY A 522 22.60 13.09 -32.02
CA GLY A 522 23.68 13.83 -31.34
C GLY A 522 23.24 15.20 -30.81
N TYR A 523 23.86 15.70 -29.74
CA TYR A 523 23.45 16.95 -29.07
C TYR A 523 24.05 18.23 -29.66
N TYR A 524 24.91 18.15 -30.67
CA TYR A 524 25.71 19.29 -31.15
C TYR A 524 25.29 19.79 -32.54
N ARG A 525 24.06 19.48 -32.95
CA ARG A 525 23.37 20.08 -34.09
C ARG A 525 21.86 19.84 -33.99
N GLY A 526 21.09 20.73 -34.58
CA GLY A 526 19.67 20.53 -34.82
C GLY A 526 19.37 19.41 -35.80
N TYR A 527 18.10 19.03 -35.87
CA TYR A 527 17.61 18.13 -36.92
C TYR A 527 17.57 18.87 -38.26
N THR A 528 17.93 18.16 -39.34
CA THR A 528 17.63 18.60 -40.71
C THR A 528 16.13 18.42 -41.00
N ASP A 529 15.61 19.09 -42.03
CA ASP A 529 14.19 18.95 -42.41
C ASP A 529 13.83 17.50 -42.81
N GLU A 530 14.78 16.78 -43.43
CA GLU A 530 14.62 15.36 -43.72
C GLU A 530 14.51 14.53 -42.43
N GLU A 531 15.38 14.77 -41.45
CA GLU A 531 15.32 14.07 -40.15
C GLU A 531 14.04 14.40 -39.38
N ARG A 532 13.57 15.66 -39.43
CA ARG A 532 12.27 16.04 -38.86
C ARG A 532 11.13 15.29 -39.51
N ALA A 533 11.13 15.15 -40.84
CA ALA A 533 10.12 14.37 -41.55
C ALA A 533 10.13 12.89 -41.10
N LEU A 534 11.31 12.28 -40.94
CA LEU A 534 11.45 10.91 -40.43
C LEU A 534 10.94 10.77 -38.99
N ILE A 535 11.22 11.75 -38.13
CA ILE A 535 10.70 11.78 -36.75
C ILE A 535 9.18 11.91 -36.76
N GLN A 536 8.61 12.76 -37.61
CA GLN A 536 7.17 12.92 -37.76
C GLN A 536 6.48 11.64 -38.25
N ASP A 537 7.08 10.91 -39.21
CA ASP A 537 6.60 9.58 -39.62
C ASP A 537 6.64 8.57 -38.47
N LYS A 538 7.75 8.53 -37.73
CA LYS A 538 7.89 7.68 -36.54
C LYS A 538 6.84 8.01 -35.48
N LEU A 539 6.61 9.29 -35.20
CA LEU A 539 5.58 9.72 -34.27
C LEU A 539 4.19 9.26 -34.73
N ARG A 540 3.87 9.37 -36.04
CA ARG A 540 2.56 8.95 -36.58
C ARG A 540 2.35 7.46 -36.38
N TYR A 541 3.38 6.66 -36.66
CA TYR A 541 3.37 5.23 -36.41
C TYR A 541 3.11 4.91 -34.93
N LEU A 542 3.86 5.53 -34.02
CA LEU A 542 3.71 5.30 -32.58
C LEU A 542 2.34 5.78 -32.06
N TYR A 543 1.83 6.89 -32.59
CA TYR A 543 0.52 7.39 -32.22
C TYR A 543 -0.58 6.42 -32.64
N GLY A 544 -0.51 5.87 -33.87
CA GLY A 544 -1.40 4.82 -34.33
C GLY A 544 -1.32 3.53 -33.51
N ARG A 545 -0.13 3.15 -33.02
CA ARG A 545 0.02 2.04 -32.06
C ARG A 545 -0.73 2.35 -30.77
N PHE A 546 -0.59 3.55 -30.23
CA PHE A 546 -1.23 3.95 -28.97
C PHE A 546 -2.75 4.01 -29.11
N THR A 547 -3.28 4.73 -30.11
CA THR A 547 -4.73 4.81 -30.32
C THR A 547 -5.32 3.45 -30.66
N GLY A 548 -4.62 2.60 -31.40
CA GLY A 548 -5.02 1.22 -31.67
C GLY A 548 -5.10 0.36 -30.40
N THR A 549 -4.12 0.46 -29.50
CA THR A 549 -4.15 -0.25 -28.21
C THR A 549 -5.31 0.23 -27.32
N VAL A 550 -5.57 1.53 -27.28
CA VAL A 550 -6.72 2.07 -26.53
C VAL A 550 -8.04 1.61 -27.17
N ALA A 551 -8.15 1.67 -28.50
CA ALA A 551 -9.34 1.22 -29.23
C ALA A 551 -9.67 -0.25 -28.92
N GLU A 552 -8.69 -1.14 -29.02
CA GLU A 552 -8.83 -2.57 -28.69
C GLU A 552 -9.21 -2.79 -27.23
N GLY A 553 -8.51 -2.12 -26.31
CA GLY A 553 -8.69 -2.31 -24.88
C GLY A 553 -10.05 -1.82 -24.36
N ARG A 554 -10.53 -0.70 -24.90
CA ARG A 554 -11.71 0.03 -24.46
C ARG A 554 -12.96 -0.22 -25.32
N GLY A 555 -12.84 -1.01 -26.39
CA GLY A 555 -13.95 -1.28 -27.31
C GLY A 555 -14.40 -0.04 -28.09
N LEU A 556 -13.47 0.87 -28.38
CA LEU A 556 -13.69 2.09 -29.16
C LEU A 556 -13.11 1.94 -30.57
N THR A 557 -13.54 2.77 -31.51
CA THR A 557 -12.82 2.92 -32.79
C THR A 557 -11.59 3.81 -32.61
N VAL A 558 -10.60 3.65 -33.48
CA VAL A 558 -9.41 4.54 -33.48
C VAL A 558 -9.80 6.01 -33.63
N ASP A 559 -10.81 6.32 -34.44
CA ASP A 559 -11.30 7.68 -34.63
C ASP A 559 -11.96 8.23 -33.36
N GLN A 560 -12.73 7.41 -32.63
CA GLN A 560 -13.29 7.82 -31.33
C GLN A 560 -12.18 8.11 -30.32
N VAL A 561 -11.13 7.28 -30.29
CA VAL A 561 -9.96 7.52 -29.44
C VAL A 561 -9.21 8.77 -29.86
N ASP A 562 -9.04 9.04 -31.15
CA ASP A 562 -8.41 10.27 -31.63
C ASP A 562 -9.20 11.51 -31.21
N GLN A 563 -10.54 11.48 -31.28
CA GLN A 563 -11.40 12.60 -30.87
C GLN A 563 -11.25 12.98 -29.39
N VAL A 564 -11.16 12.00 -28.49
CA VAL A 564 -11.00 12.23 -27.04
C VAL A 564 -9.53 12.22 -26.61
N GLY A 565 -8.63 11.91 -27.54
CA GLY A 565 -7.20 11.75 -27.35
C GLY A 565 -6.44 13.02 -27.69
N ARG A 566 -5.60 12.97 -28.72
CA ARG A 566 -4.80 14.12 -29.18
C ARG A 566 -3.90 14.80 -28.13
N GLY A 567 -3.50 14.06 -27.11
CA GLY A 567 -2.73 14.55 -25.97
C GLY A 567 -3.55 15.18 -24.86
N HIS A 568 -4.89 15.20 -24.98
CA HIS A 568 -5.80 15.83 -24.01
C HIS A 568 -5.72 15.15 -22.64
N VAL A 569 -5.53 15.95 -21.59
CA VAL A 569 -5.49 15.50 -20.20
C VAL A 569 -6.89 15.65 -19.61
N TRP A 570 -7.35 14.64 -18.89
CA TRP A 570 -8.68 14.61 -18.31
C TRP A 570 -8.61 14.38 -16.80
N SER A 571 -9.53 14.98 -16.03
CA SER A 571 -9.83 14.48 -14.69
C SER A 571 -10.52 13.12 -14.79
N GLY A 572 -10.53 12.31 -13.72
CA GLY A 572 -11.22 11.03 -13.72
C GLY A 572 -12.72 11.16 -14.01
N THR A 573 -13.33 12.25 -13.56
CA THR A 573 -14.74 12.59 -13.86
C THR A 573 -14.95 12.80 -15.36
N GLN A 574 -14.12 13.64 -15.97
CA GLN A 574 -14.20 13.92 -17.41
C GLN A 574 -13.88 12.65 -18.23
N ALA A 575 -12.84 11.91 -17.84
CA ALA A 575 -12.40 10.68 -18.49
C ALA A 575 -13.50 9.61 -18.51
N ARG A 576 -14.30 9.50 -17.44
CA ARG A 576 -15.50 8.64 -17.43
C ARG A 576 -16.56 9.14 -18.42
N GLY A 577 -16.80 10.45 -18.47
CA GLY A 577 -17.76 11.05 -19.41
C GLY A 577 -17.42 10.79 -20.89
N VAL A 578 -16.13 10.69 -21.21
CA VAL A 578 -15.65 10.42 -22.58
C VAL A 578 -15.31 8.94 -22.84
N GLY A 579 -15.62 8.02 -21.91
CA GLY A 579 -15.45 6.57 -22.09
C GLY A 579 -14.03 6.03 -21.90
N LEU A 580 -13.10 6.85 -21.39
CA LEU A 580 -11.73 6.43 -21.10
C LEU A 580 -11.59 5.70 -19.74
N VAL A 581 -12.52 5.93 -18.81
CA VAL A 581 -12.61 5.27 -17.49
C VAL A 581 -13.97 4.60 -17.34
N ASP A 582 -14.01 3.41 -16.74
CA ASP A 582 -15.28 2.67 -16.56
C ASP A 582 -16.07 3.19 -15.36
N GLU A 583 -15.41 3.30 -14.20
CA GLU A 583 -16.06 3.66 -12.94
C GLU A 583 -15.23 4.63 -12.11
N LEU A 584 -15.92 5.48 -11.35
CA LEU A 584 -15.28 6.32 -10.36
C LEU A 584 -15.07 5.53 -9.08
N GLY A 585 -13.85 5.54 -8.55
CA GLY A 585 -13.47 4.86 -7.33
C GLY A 585 -11.98 4.53 -7.30
N GLY A 586 -11.56 3.96 -6.17
CA GLY A 586 -10.16 3.72 -5.87
C GLY A 586 -9.75 2.25 -5.92
N LEU A 587 -8.59 1.97 -5.35
CA LEU A 587 -7.99 0.65 -5.14
C LEU A 587 -8.94 -0.28 -4.41
N GLY A 588 -9.63 0.25 -3.40
CA GLY A 588 -10.60 -0.51 -2.66
C GLY A 588 -11.69 -1.09 -3.56
N ASP A 589 -12.29 -0.25 -4.40
CA ASP A 589 -13.34 -0.65 -5.34
C ASP A 589 -12.81 -1.61 -6.41
N ALA A 590 -11.59 -1.36 -6.90
CA ALA A 590 -10.91 -2.26 -7.81
C ALA A 590 -10.65 -3.65 -7.17
N LEU A 591 -10.31 -3.72 -5.88
CA LEU A 591 -10.11 -4.98 -5.15
C LEU A 591 -11.42 -5.74 -4.95
N ASP A 592 -12.51 -5.06 -4.58
CA ASP A 592 -13.82 -5.70 -4.44
C ASP A 592 -14.31 -6.24 -5.80
N TYR A 593 -14.13 -5.47 -6.87
CA TYR A 593 -14.45 -5.92 -8.23
C TYR A 593 -13.57 -7.11 -8.66
N ALA A 594 -12.25 -7.04 -8.43
CA ALA A 594 -11.31 -8.12 -8.72
C ALA A 594 -11.68 -9.42 -7.99
N LYS A 595 -12.06 -9.33 -6.70
CA LYS A 595 -12.55 -10.47 -5.93
C LYS A 595 -13.81 -11.07 -6.54
N ALA A 596 -14.78 -10.24 -6.90
CA ALA A 596 -16.03 -10.70 -7.51
C ALA A 596 -15.77 -11.43 -8.84
N GLN A 597 -14.89 -10.90 -9.70
CA GLN A 597 -14.50 -11.54 -10.96
C GLN A 597 -13.72 -12.85 -10.75
N ALA A 598 -13.02 -12.99 -9.62
CA ALA A 598 -12.36 -14.23 -9.22
C ALA A 598 -13.30 -15.26 -8.57
N GLY A 599 -14.61 -15.00 -8.49
CA GLY A 599 -15.58 -15.86 -7.82
C GLY A 599 -15.42 -15.91 -6.30
N LEU A 600 -14.78 -14.89 -5.70
CA LEU A 600 -14.58 -14.76 -4.26
C LEU A 600 -15.70 -13.90 -3.65
N GLY A 601 -16.21 -14.31 -2.49
CA GLY A 601 -17.25 -13.59 -1.77
C GLY A 601 -16.75 -12.27 -1.18
N ALA A 602 -17.67 -11.31 -0.98
CA ALA A 602 -17.35 -10.01 -0.38
C ALA A 602 -16.67 -10.15 1.00
N GLY A 603 -17.12 -11.12 1.81
CA GLY A 603 -16.56 -11.44 3.13
C GLY A 603 -15.29 -12.30 3.12
N ASP A 604 -14.85 -12.82 1.97
CA ASP A 604 -13.66 -13.68 1.94
C ASP A 604 -12.40 -12.90 2.29
N ARG A 605 -11.65 -13.42 3.28
CA ARG A 605 -10.30 -12.95 3.62
C ARG A 605 -9.34 -13.42 2.51
N VAL A 606 -8.81 -12.48 1.74
CA VAL A 606 -7.80 -12.72 0.69
C VAL A 606 -6.43 -12.29 1.17
N ARG A 607 -5.38 -12.99 0.73
CA ARG A 607 -4.01 -12.53 0.92
C ARG A 607 -3.69 -11.49 -0.14
N VAL A 608 -3.28 -10.30 0.27
CA VAL A 608 -2.81 -9.27 -0.66
C VAL A 608 -1.33 -9.50 -0.94
N VAL A 609 -0.96 -9.66 -2.21
CA VAL A 609 0.43 -9.83 -2.65
C VAL A 609 0.86 -8.56 -3.36
N GLU A 610 1.78 -7.80 -2.77
CA GLU A 610 2.29 -6.56 -3.36
C GLU A 610 3.47 -6.84 -4.30
N LEU A 611 3.37 -6.44 -5.57
CA LEU A 611 4.40 -6.65 -6.59
C LEU A 611 4.75 -5.34 -7.35
N PRO A 612 5.98 -5.17 -7.87
CA PRO A 612 7.16 -5.98 -7.53
C PRO A 612 7.45 -5.94 -6.02
N GLU A 613 8.25 -6.86 -5.48
CA GLU A 613 8.64 -6.75 -4.08
C GLU A 613 9.33 -5.39 -3.84
N ALA A 614 9.01 -4.72 -2.73
CA ALA A 614 9.67 -3.46 -2.41
C ALA A 614 11.19 -3.70 -2.33
N GLY A 615 11.93 -2.98 -3.18
CA GLY A 615 13.37 -3.12 -3.34
C GLY A 615 14.08 -2.75 -2.04
N GLY A 616 14.34 -3.76 -1.24
CA GLY A 616 15.03 -3.62 0.02
C GLY A 616 15.86 -4.85 0.29
N GLY A 617 17.18 -4.74 0.16
CA GLY A 617 18.10 -5.80 0.59
C GLY A 617 17.88 -6.18 2.05
N LEU A 618 18.40 -7.34 2.48
CA LEU A 618 18.24 -7.88 3.85
C LEU A 618 18.44 -6.80 4.93
N LEU A 619 19.38 -5.87 4.73
CA LEU A 619 19.67 -4.77 5.64
C LEU A 619 18.50 -3.80 5.83
N SER A 620 17.79 -3.43 4.76
CA SER A 620 16.60 -2.57 4.84
C SER A 620 15.38 -3.27 5.45
N LYS A 621 15.25 -4.60 5.25
CA LYS A 621 14.22 -5.42 5.91
C LYS A 621 14.54 -5.57 7.41
N LEU A 622 15.81 -5.71 7.79
CA LEU A 622 16.28 -5.70 9.18
C LEU A 622 16.07 -4.34 9.86
N ILE A 623 16.44 -3.24 9.21
CA ILE A 623 16.24 -1.87 9.72
C ILE A 623 14.75 -1.54 9.81
N GLY A 624 13.96 -1.88 8.77
CA GLY A 624 12.51 -1.67 8.76
C GLY A 624 11.78 -2.48 9.83
N ASN A 625 12.22 -3.71 10.12
CA ASN A 625 11.68 -4.52 11.22
C ASN A 625 12.12 -3.99 12.60
N LEU A 626 13.35 -3.49 12.74
CA LEU A 626 13.83 -2.83 13.96
C LEU A 626 13.08 -1.52 14.24
N LEU A 627 12.75 -0.75 13.19
CA LEU A 627 11.97 0.48 13.30
C LEU A 627 10.47 0.19 13.56
N ARG A 628 9.88 -0.84 12.93
CA ARG A 628 8.50 -1.28 13.21
C ARG A 628 8.32 -1.85 14.62
N ALA A 629 9.30 -2.60 15.13
CA ALA A 629 9.28 -3.08 16.51
C ALA A 629 9.44 -1.94 17.53
N ARG A 630 9.98 -0.79 17.11
CA ARG A 630 10.22 0.40 17.95
C ARG A 630 9.17 1.50 17.82
N ALA A 631 8.29 1.44 16.81
CA ALA A 631 7.15 2.36 16.70
C ALA A 631 6.08 2.17 17.79
N ALA A 632 6.25 1.16 18.65
CA ALA A 632 5.40 0.91 19.82
C ALA A 632 5.88 1.62 21.10
N ASP A 633 7.10 2.17 21.17
CA ASP A 633 7.62 2.87 22.36
C ASP A 633 8.38 4.14 21.99
N HIS A 634 8.04 5.26 22.65
CA HIS A 634 8.70 6.56 22.50
C HIS A 634 10.18 6.51 22.89
N VAL A 635 11.10 6.86 21.98
CA VAL A 635 12.47 7.25 22.34
C VAL A 635 12.97 8.39 21.46
N ALA A 636 13.56 9.40 22.10
CA ALA A 636 14.22 10.54 21.48
C ALA A 636 15.44 10.12 20.63
N LEU A 637 15.73 10.89 19.58
CA LEU A 637 16.83 10.70 18.63
C LEU A 637 18.26 10.64 19.25
N SER A 638 18.42 10.80 20.56
CA SER A 638 19.71 10.77 21.27
C SER A 638 20.29 9.38 21.53
N ASP A 639 19.49 8.31 21.48
CA ASP A 639 19.89 7.01 22.05
C ASP A 639 20.43 5.98 21.04
N VAL A 640 20.58 6.36 19.76
CA VAL A 640 21.16 5.47 18.75
C VAL A 640 22.68 5.68 18.66
N GLY A 641 23.43 4.94 19.50
CA GLY A 641 24.90 4.95 19.52
C GLY A 641 25.58 4.60 18.18
N LEU A 642 24.84 3.97 17.25
CA LEU A 642 25.33 3.62 15.91
C LEU A 642 25.51 4.83 14.98
N LEU A 643 24.69 5.89 15.14
CA LEU A 643 24.80 7.13 14.35
C LEU A 643 26.02 7.96 14.75
N ARG A 644 26.43 7.92 16.03
CA ARG A 644 27.67 8.56 16.51
C ARG A 644 28.94 7.97 15.90
N GLN A 645 28.93 6.70 15.48
CA GLN A 645 30.09 6.07 14.83
C GLN A 645 30.16 6.36 13.33
N LEU A 646 29.00 6.51 12.65
CA LEU A 646 28.95 6.88 11.23
C LEU A 646 29.38 8.34 10.98
N VAL A 647 29.16 9.24 11.94
CA VAL A 647 29.57 10.66 11.82
C VAL A 647 31.06 10.89 12.12
N ARG A 648 31.78 9.92 12.70
CA ARG A 648 33.23 10.04 12.98
C ARG A 648 34.15 9.73 11.79
N GLY A 649 33.59 9.29 10.66
CA GLY A 649 34.35 8.94 9.45
C GLY A 649 34.44 10.05 8.40
N VAL A 650 33.80 11.20 8.61
CA VAL A 650 33.88 12.35 7.69
C VAL A 650 34.89 13.34 8.27
N PRO A 651 36.01 13.64 7.59
CA PRO A 651 37.00 14.58 8.11
C PRO A 651 36.35 15.96 8.31
N ALA A 652 36.63 16.56 9.48
CA ALA A 652 36.09 17.84 9.93
C ALA A 652 36.46 19.06 9.03
N SER A 653 37.25 18.86 7.98
CA SER A 653 37.53 19.87 6.94
C SER A 653 36.35 20.12 5.99
N VAL A 654 35.26 19.35 6.09
CA VAL A 654 33.99 19.59 5.35
C VAL A 654 32.98 20.40 6.19
N LEU A 655 33.31 20.74 7.44
CA LEU A 655 32.46 21.51 8.35
C LEU A 655 33.22 22.74 8.91
N VAL A 656 33.59 23.62 7.97
CA VAL A 656 33.77 25.09 8.01
C VAL A 656 34.53 25.74 9.19
N ALA A 657 35.53 26.57 8.86
CA ALA A 657 36.17 27.53 9.76
C ALA A 657 35.61 28.97 9.55
N PRO A 658 35.60 29.83 10.59
CA PRO A 658 34.49 30.76 10.88
C PRO A 658 34.62 32.20 10.33
N GLU A 659 35.61 32.50 9.48
CA GLU A 659 36.06 33.90 9.30
C GLU A 659 36.11 34.39 7.83
N THR A 660 35.40 33.76 6.87
CA THR A 660 35.39 34.27 5.48
C THR A 660 34.03 34.14 4.78
N PRO A 661 33.43 35.24 4.28
CA PRO A 661 32.23 35.18 3.44
C PRO A 661 32.60 34.72 2.03
N GLN A 662 31.99 33.65 1.53
CA GLN A 662 32.13 33.16 0.16
C GLN A 662 30.81 33.33 -0.61
N ALA A 663 30.51 34.59 -0.96
CA ALA A 663 29.45 35.04 -1.88
C ALA A 663 27.99 34.65 -1.55
N ARG A 664 27.20 35.70 -1.27
CA ARG A 664 25.72 35.73 -1.33
C ARG A 664 25.25 35.78 -2.79
N LEU A 665 24.25 34.99 -3.14
CA LEU A 665 23.37 35.25 -4.29
C LEU A 665 22.08 35.94 -3.82
N PRO A 666 21.48 36.79 -4.67
CA PRO A 666 20.63 37.89 -4.22
C PRO A 666 19.16 37.48 -4.13
N PHE A 667 18.52 38.04 -3.10
CA PHE A 667 17.09 38.12 -2.73
C PHE A 667 16.39 36.92 -2.08
N ASP A 668 15.48 37.35 -1.20
CA ASP A 668 15.05 36.76 0.05
C ASP A 668 13.71 36.02 -0.06
N ILE A 669 13.57 35.08 0.86
CA ILE A 669 12.31 34.53 1.33
C ILE A 669 11.48 35.69 1.90
N THR A 670 10.35 35.98 1.28
CA THR A 670 9.25 36.68 1.97
C THR A 670 8.18 35.65 2.31
N TRP A 671 7.98 35.47 3.61
CA TRP A 671 6.81 34.81 4.16
C TRP A 671 5.62 35.77 4.02
N GLU A 672 4.61 35.36 3.27
CA GLU A 672 3.19 35.63 3.57
C GLU A 672 2.37 34.37 3.27
#